data_AF-A0A427YG75-F1
#
_entry.id   AF-A0A427YG75-F1
#
_cell.length_a   1.000
_cell.length_b   1.000
_cell.length_c   1.000
_cell.angle_alpha   90.00
_cell.angle_beta   90.00
_cell.angle_gamma   90.00
#
_symmetry.space_group_name_H-M   'P 1'
#
loop_
_entity.id
_entity.type
_entity.pdbx_description
1 polymer ?
#
loop_
_entity_poly.entity_id
_entity_poly.type
_entity_poly.pdbx_seq_one_letter_code
_entity_poly.pdbx_strand_id
1 'polypeptide(L)'
;MSPSRGGLRLTLTFTFLSLIFLLVAPALALQANLAGIVDWHQPLIGVPLLEPTPPSIIDTAFGRSVVSITRKNVLAVLDLAGGDLRWRQRLEDDDPVVSYHVHDDTVLLLSGPSASTARLFNLTTGHAIWERTLHDASTAQLTVPVHLGTDAAFTSEPEGSVVILSDGRRVSKLSLKSGEVIWSLDAPGAGSTILFKQLLVSDVVVHVLAITSSFASQTLTTMSLDLATSAPIAEFTQIPSIVEFPEDAHLASSDTSGSARVVWFEHGRIRTVYLGKSGQLGGVKDLLPGKGRVYKRILNASARDQGWILGQMKNGEVDAIDVREGGKIVTTFEASRDSDDKSPSVYSAAKTKEGVVFNRVYWSFTHNWAVFEALSLSPKGELLSSGYSFAFDTAAHGVILNVAGSSNIVPATLRSSSQIPSIVITTSSGAIQLVTPETIKWTREESLSEIAAVRFVDLGEPEVEEARHLMADETFAARLTRHISELKDLPGYLVRFAKRLTTASYTSAVATSPLSPSRLHRDQFGFQKLLVVATKDGKLVAMDSANGKIVWARNLGTTNENGTELAVSGMWNVRGQSDLGAPMLAVIAVRTRDQDITTVGFHVNAYTGEVSGDRDTVTGLPSGKTISSGHPVTAFPIPFENCGTNVRVLAVVDQSQQLNIFPACKKVAAGLADMSDKVFYTTLERDLVSGTKLVGHSPVSPPINISLRTSERWTNVFAPQETVLSIEPVVYDNIASFGRVLGDKSTLYKYLNPHLSVVTTITAKEGSGSGSDSDSGLDATAGSSSVYVMDTTMGRIVYSATVGTTRAILAKMVENWLVFSWLEAGGWRISSMELYEDRESSSGSDILESPGSTGFSSSHRIKSVSKTFILPTGVKSMGFTASRFGITARELVLVTSEDRLISVSRRLLDPRRPIGKPTSAEKEEFLIPYDALIAYDPKRVVTHKYPVLGLGLGGIATSPALVESTSLVFAHGLDLFLTRGVTPSGTFDILSDDFNKAQLLLTLAALSVGIAIAKPAVGRKLLKMKWY
;
A
#
# COMPACT_ATOMS: atom_id res chain seq x y z
N MET A 1 38.38 40.39 -63.63
CA MET A 1 37.41 40.39 -62.52
C MET A 1 37.11 38.95 -62.15
N SER A 2 37.65 38.49 -61.02
CA SER A 2 37.34 37.17 -60.43
C SER A 2 36.02 37.27 -59.68
N PRO A 3 35.05 36.36 -59.87
CA PRO A 3 34.00 36.16 -58.89
C PRO A 3 34.51 35.23 -57.80
N SER A 4 34.30 35.64 -56.56
CA SER A 4 34.80 35.05 -55.33
C SER A 4 34.31 33.62 -55.11
N ARG A 5 35.25 32.66 -55.04
CA ARG A 5 35.03 31.27 -54.58
C ARG A 5 34.59 31.14 -53.10
N GLY A 6 34.36 32.26 -52.40
CA GLY A 6 33.96 32.28 -50.98
C GLY A 6 32.48 31.99 -50.72
N GLY A 7 31.57 32.39 -51.63
CA GLY A 7 30.12 32.25 -51.40
C GLY A 7 29.62 30.81 -51.38
N LEU A 8 30.14 29.97 -52.26
CA LEU A 8 29.69 28.58 -52.41
C LEU A 8 30.16 27.67 -51.24
N ARG A 9 31.32 27.98 -50.64
CA ARG A 9 31.81 27.28 -49.44
C ARG A 9 31.02 27.66 -48.21
N LEU A 10 30.63 28.94 -48.07
CA LEU A 10 29.83 29.42 -46.93
C LEU A 10 28.42 28.80 -46.93
N THR A 11 27.78 28.72 -48.10
CA THR A 11 26.46 28.08 -48.24
C THR A 11 26.51 26.58 -48.01
N LEU A 12 27.54 25.88 -48.50
CA LEU A 12 27.70 24.45 -48.23
C LEU A 12 27.97 24.16 -46.74
N THR A 13 28.80 24.98 -46.07
CA THR A 13 29.04 24.84 -44.63
C THR A 13 27.79 25.15 -43.82
N PHE A 14 26.96 26.13 -44.22
CA PHE A 14 25.71 26.43 -43.52
C PHE A 14 24.68 25.32 -43.69
N THR A 15 24.57 24.72 -44.88
CA THR A 15 23.70 23.55 -45.11
C THR A 15 24.20 22.30 -44.39
N PHE A 16 25.53 22.10 -44.29
CA PHE A 16 26.10 20.96 -43.58
C PHE A 16 25.99 21.12 -42.05
N LEU A 17 26.15 22.35 -41.53
CA LEU A 17 25.94 22.66 -40.12
C LEU A 17 24.45 22.57 -39.73
N SER A 18 23.55 22.98 -40.63
CA SER A 18 22.09 22.77 -40.49
C SER A 18 21.71 21.29 -40.51
N LEU A 19 22.37 20.47 -41.34
CA LEU A 19 22.16 19.01 -41.37
C LEU A 19 22.70 18.33 -40.12
N ILE A 20 23.82 18.82 -39.55
CA ILE A 20 24.36 18.34 -38.26
C ILE A 20 23.44 18.73 -37.10
N PHE A 21 22.85 19.94 -37.10
CA PHE A 21 21.83 20.33 -36.11
C PHE A 21 20.51 19.54 -36.25
N LEU A 22 20.19 19.04 -37.45
CA LEU A 22 19.09 18.10 -37.69
C LEU A 22 19.41 16.65 -37.27
N LEU A 23 20.69 16.30 -37.10
CA LEU A 23 21.17 14.99 -36.67
C LEU A 23 21.45 14.90 -35.15
N VAL A 24 21.45 16.03 -34.44
CA VAL A 24 21.34 16.04 -32.97
C VAL A 24 19.87 15.82 -32.64
N ALA A 25 19.43 14.57 -32.70
CA ALA A 25 18.22 14.19 -31.98
C ALA A 25 18.54 14.36 -30.49
N PRO A 26 17.91 15.30 -29.75
CA PRO A 26 17.90 15.16 -28.30
C PRO A 26 17.32 13.77 -28.02
N ALA A 27 17.90 13.05 -27.07
CA ALA A 27 17.33 11.80 -26.60
C ALA A 27 15.93 12.11 -26.03
N LEU A 28 14.91 12.01 -26.88
CA LEU A 28 13.52 12.18 -26.51
C LEU A 28 13.13 10.94 -25.71
N ALA A 29 13.15 11.10 -24.38
CA ALA A 29 12.32 10.31 -23.49
C ALA A 29 10.84 10.47 -23.91
N LEU A 30 9.97 9.59 -23.42
CA LEU A 30 8.51 9.69 -23.60
C LEU A 30 8.06 11.07 -23.05
N GLN A 31 7.97 12.08 -23.93
CA GLN A 31 7.59 13.48 -23.68
C GLN A 31 7.95 14.04 -22.28
N ALA A 32 9.19 14.53 -22.11
CA ALA A 32 9.64 15.14 -20.85
C ALA A 32 8.73 16.29 -20.35
N ASN A 33 7.96 16.93 -21.24
CA ASN A 33 6.97 17.95 -20.92
C ASN A 33 5.73 17.42 -20.18
N LEU A 34 5.48 16.10 -20.17
CA LEU A 34 4.35 15.47 -19.48
C LEU A 34 4.69 14.96 -18.07
N ALA A 35 5.98 14.81 -17.76
CA ALA A 35 6.45 14.34 -16.47
C ALA A 35 6.00 15.27 -15.33
N GLY A 36 5.30 14.72 -14.34
CA GLY A 36 4.71 15.46 -13.22
C GLY A 36 3.40 16.18 -13.53
N ILE A 37 2.89 16.08 -14.77
CA ILE A 37 1.56 16.57 -15.15
C ILE A 37 0.58 15.41 -15.23
N VAL A 38 0.97 14.34 -15.93
CA VAL A 38 0.12 13.18 -16.16
C VAL A 38 0.23 12.14 -15.06
N ASP A 39 1.27 12.23 -14.24
CA ASP A 39 1.63 11.26 -13.24
C ASP A 39 2.10 11.88 -11.91
N TRP A 40 1.97 11.10 -10.85
CA TRP A 40 2.39 11.47 -9.50
C TRP A 40 2.85 10.24 -8.72
N HIS A 41 3.67 10.49 -7.71
CA HIS A 41 4.20 9.50 -6.79
C HIS A 41 4.04 10.01 -5.37
N GLN A 42 3.53 9.16 -4.48
CA GLN A 42 3.44 9.43 -3.06
C GLN A 42 4.25 8.39 -2.27
N PRO A 43 5.40 8.79 -1.70
CA PRO A 43 6.22 7.90 -0.88
C PRO A 43 5.63 7.75 0.54
N LEU A 44 5.43 6.51 0.97
CA LEU A 44 4.93 6.15 2.30
C LEU A 44 5.96 5.31 3.08
N ILE A 45 5.97 5.39 4.40
CA ILE A 45 6.85 4.57 5.24
C ILE A 45 6.13 3.32 5.75
N GLY A 46 4.79 3.34 5.74
CA GLY A 46 3.94 2.28 6.26
C GLY A 46 3.55 2.51 7.72
N VAL A 47 2.60 1.72 8.22
CA VAL A 47 2.05 1.89 9.57
C VAL A 47 3.15 1.66 10.61
N PRO A 48 3.43 2.63 11.51
CA PRO A 48 4.46 2.49 12.53
C PRO A 48 4.26 1.29 13.46
N LEU A 49 5.37 0.66 13.84
CA LEU A 49 5.38 -0.27 14.97
C LEU A 49 5.51 0.55 16.26
N LEU A 50 4.69 0.23 17.25
CA LEU A 50 4.66 0.95 18.53
C LEU A 50 5.55 0.29 19.59
N GLU A 51 5.89 -0.98 19.39
CA GLU A 51 6.75 -1.75 20.28
C GLU A 51 7.88 -2.43 19.48
N PRO A 52 9.08 -2.58 20.06
CA PRO A 52 9.48 -2.07 21.37
C PRO A 52 9.85 -0.57 21.35
N THR A 53 10.08 -0.01 20.16
CA THR A 53 10.57 1.36 19.96
C THR A 53 9.55 2.14 19.11
N PRO A 54 8.61 2.88 19.74
CA PRO A 54 7.63 3.69 19.01
C PRO A 54 8.28 4.86 18.26
N PRO A 55 7.54 5.57 17.39
CA PRO A 55 8.03 6.81 16.78
C PRO A 55 8.54 7.80 17.83
N SER A 56 9.70 8.42 17.59
CA SER A 56 10.32 9.39 18.50
C SER A 56 10.77 10.66 17.77
N ILE A 57 10.75 11.80 18.48
CA ILE A 57 11.28 13.07 17.98
C ILE A 57 12.73 13.19 18.41
N ILE A 58 13.63 13.40 17.44
CA ILE A 58 15.05 13.58 17.66
C ILE A 58 15.47 14.97 17.17
N ASP A 59 16.22 15.69 18.01
CA ASP A 59 16.89 16.93 17.62
C ASP A 59 18.21 16.59 16.90
N THR A 60 18.35 16.99 15.64
CA THR A 60 19.59 16.83 14.86
C THR A 60 20.21 18.20 14.56
N ALA A 61 21.47 18.22 14.13
CA ALA A 61 22.14 19.45 13.68
C ALA A 61 21.39 20.15 12.52
N PHE A 62 20.60 19.40 11.75
CA PHE A 62 19.84 19.86 10.58
C PHE A 62 18.33 20.01 10.87
N GLY A 63 17.97 20.20 12.15
CA GLY A 63 16.59 20.38 12.60
C GLY A 63 16.00 19.13 13.25
N ARG A 64 14.69 19.16 13.52
CA ARG A 64 13.99 18.05 14.20
C ARG A 64 13.49 17.01 13.21
N SER A 65 13.64 15.75 13.58
CA SER A 65 13.19 14.62 12.79
C SER A 65 12.38 13.64 13.60
N VAL A 66 11.52 12.88 12.91
CA VAL A 66 10.79 11.75 13.48
C VAL A 66 11.43 10.48 12.96
N VAL A 67 11.88 9.61 13.87
CA VAL A 67 12.42 8.29 13.52
C VAL A 67 11.36 7.24 13.82
N SER A 68 11.15 6.31 12.90
CA SER A 68 10.18 5.22 13.07
C SER A 68 10.59 3.98 12.31
N ILE A 69 10.29 2.83 12.90
CA ILE A 69 10.21 1.55 12.19
C ILE A 69 8.74 1.21 11.91
N THR A 70 8.46 0.44 10.85
CA THR A 70 7.08 0.20 10.39
C THR A 70 6.80 -1.27 10.08
N ARG A 71 5.51 -1.64 10.00
CA ARG A 71 5.03 -2.99 9.64
C ARG A 71 5.46 -3.46 8.25
N LYS A 72 5.96 -2.55 7.40
CA LYS A 72 6.44 -2.82 6.05
C LYS A 72 7.95 -3.05 5.97
N ASN A 73 8.57 -3.40 7.09
CA ASN A 73 10.03 -3.57 7.24
C ASN A 73 10.80 -2.33 6.80
N VAL A 74 10.33 -1.14 7.19
CA VAL A 74 10.98 0.13 6.84
C VAL A 74 11.52 0.80 8.09
N LEU A 75 12.79 1.22 8.06
CA LEU A 75 13.33 2.27 8.92
C LEU A 75 13.23 3.59 8.17
N ALA A 76 12.56 4.58 8.76
CA ALA A 76 12.37 5.88 8.12
C ALA A 76 12.67 7.05 9.04
N VAL A 77 13.12 8.15 8.41
CA VAL A 77 13.30 9.44 9.05
C VAL A 77 12.50 10.49 8.28
N LEU A 78 11.58 11.14 9.01
CA LEU A 78 10.74 12.21 8.49
C LEU A 78 11.22 13.55 9.02
N ASP A 79 11.05 14.60 8.21
CA ASP A 79 11.19 15.97 8.67
C ASP A 79 10.00 16.34 9.58
N LEU A 80 10.27 16.89 10.76
CA LEU A 80 9.18 17.24 11.67
C LEU A 80 8.32 18.38 11.09
N ALA A 81 8.93 19.39 10.45
CA ALA A 81 8.22 20.61 10.09
C ALA A 81 7.23 20.40 8.93
N GLY A 82 7.61 19.64 7.90
CA GLY A 82 6.78 19.33 6.74
C GLY A 82 6.11 17.95 6.76
N GLY A 83 6.62 17.02 7.57
CA GLY A 83 6.25 15.61 7.45
C GLY A 83 6.83 14.93 6.21
N ASP A 84 7.72 15.60 5.47
CA ASP A 84 8.32 15.05 4.27
C ASP A 84 9.33 13.95 4.60
N LEU A 85 9.46 12.98 3.70
CA LEU A 85 10.44 11.91 3.82
C LEU A 85 11.85 12.48 3.62
N ARG A 86 12.73 12.36 4.63
CA ARG A 86 14.16 12.66 4.45
C ARG A 86 14.86 11.49 3.77
N TRP A 87 14.72 10.30 4.36
CA TRP A 87 15.17 9.04 3.79
C TRP A 87 14.44 7.87 4.46
N ARG A 88 14.48 6.72 3.81
CA ARG A 88 14.01 5.44 4.35
C ARG A 88 14.83 4.30 3.79
N GLN A 89 14.93 3.22 4.55
CA GLN A 89 15.51 1.95 4.14
C GLN A 89 14.44 0.87 4.31
N ARG A 90 14.03 0.24 3.20
CA ARG A 90 13.19 -0.96 3.23
C ARG A 90 14.10 -2.17 3.28
N LEU A 91 13.93 -3.01 4.29
CA LEU A 91 14.58 -4.31 4.37
C LEU A 91 13.76 -5.37 3.62
N GLU A 92 14.39 -6.49 3.33
CA GLU A 92 13.72 -7.63 2.72
C GLU A 92 12.74 -8.30 3.70
N ASP A 93 11.85 -9.14 3.19
CA ASP A 93 10.76 -9.72 3.99
C ASP A 93 11.28 -10.76 5.01
N ASP A 94 12.43 -11.38 4.76
CA ASP A 94 13.14 -12.33 5.63
C ASP A 94 14.03 -11.65 6.69
N ASP A 95 14.20 -10.34 6.61
CA ASP A 95 14.99 -9.53 7.55
C ASP A 95 14.11 -8.48 8.25
N PRO A 96 13.16 -8.91 9.10
CA PRO A 96 12.19 -8.02 9.72
C PRO A 96 12.85 -7.00 10.64
N VAL A 97 12.35 -5.77 10.65
CA VAL A 97 12.79 -4.75 11.62
C VAL A 97 12.36 -5.13 13.03
N VAL A 98 13.26 -5.05 14.00
CA VAL A 98 13.00 -5.44 15.39
C VAL A 98 12.95 -4.22 16.31
N SER A 99 14.02 -3.42 16.34
CA SER A 99 14.09 -2.20 17.16
C SER A 99 15.09 -1.20 16.60
N TYR A 100 14.95 0.08 16.95
CA TYR A 100 15.94 1.09 16.60
C TYR A 100 16.41 1.87 17.84
N HIS A 101 17.68 2.28 17.84
CA HIS A 101 18.30 2.99 18.96
C HIS A 101 19.11 4.16 18.42
N VAL A 102 18.79 5.38 18.88
CA VAL A 102 19.43 6.61 18.43
C VAL A 102 20.55 7.00 19.38
N HIS A 103 21.72 7.33 18.84
CA HIS A 103 22.86 7.85 19.58
C HIS A 103 23.56 8.92 18.73
N ASP A 104 23.59 10.14 19.25
CA ASP A 104 24.09 11.32 18.56
C ASP A 104 23.47 11.48 17.15
N ASP A 105 24.29 11.47 16.09
CA ASP A 105 23.85 11.55 14.68
C ASP A 105 23.79 10.16 14.00
N THR A 106 23.63 9.09 14.78
CA THR A 106 23.54 7.73 14.27
C THR A 106 22.29 7.01 14.77
N VAL A 107 21.81 6.06 13.97
CA VAL A 107 20.71 5.16 14.35
C VAL A 107 21.15 3.72 14.12
N LEU A 108 21.15 2.95 15.21
CA LEU A 108 21.33 1.50 15.18
C LEU A 108 19.97 0.85 14.92
N LEU A 109 19.91 0.00 13.91
CA LEU A 109 18.77 -0.87 13.61
C LEU A 109 19.15 -2.30 13.95
N LEU A 110 18.34 -2.93 14.80
CA LEU A 110 18.32 -4.37 14.98
C LEU A 110 17.23 -4.95 14.09
N SER A 111 17.58 -5.95 13.29
CA SER A 111 16.67 -6.62 12.38
C SER A 111 17.02 -8.09 12.21
N GLY A 112 16.17 -8.81 11.50
CA GLY A 112 16.31 -10.24 11.27
C GLY A 112 15.63 -11.04 12.39
N PRO A 113 15.42 -12.34 12.18
CA PRO A 113 14.89 -13.23 13.22
C PRO A 113 15.69 -13.06 14.52
N SER A 114 15.00 -12.67 15.59
CA SER A 114 15.59 -12.46 16.93
C SER A 114 16.79 -11.49 16.98
N ALA A 115 16.77 -10.47 16.12
CA ALA A 115 17.86 -9.50 15.94
C ALA A 115 19.17 -10.15 15.46
N SER A 116 19.10 -11.05 14.48
CA SER A 116 20.27 -11.69 13.85
C SER A 116 21.21 -10.72 13.16
N THR A 117 20.76 -9.51 12.81
CA THR A 117 21.56 -8.50 12.14
C THR A 117 21.49 -7.15 12.83
N ALA A 118 22.64 -6.50 12.97
CA ALA A 118 22.78 -5.13 13.46
C ALA A 118 23.34 -4.23 12.35
N ARG A 119 22.73 -3.05 12.19
CA ARG A 119 23.11 -2.06 11.18
C ARG A 119 23.19 -0.68 11.79
N LEU A 120 24.26 0.06 11.50
CA LEU A 120 24.38 1.44 11.92
C LEU A 120 24.25 2.36 10.71
N PHE A 121 23.32 3.30 10.77
CA PHE A 121 23.11 4.31 9.75
C PHE A 121 23.44 5.70 10.27
N ASN A 122 23.94 6.57 9.40
CA ASN A 122 23.98 8.00 9.69
C ASN A 122 22.55 8.56 9.65
N LEU A 123 22.14 9.23 10.73
CA LEU A 123 20.77 9.69 10.93
C LEU A 123 20.36 10.78 9.92
N THR A 124 21.30 11.63 9.50
CA THR A 124 21.04 12.72 8.56
C THR A 124 20.91 12.23 7.12
N THR A 125 21.80 11.33 6.69
CA THR A 125 21.93 10.93 5.28
C THR A 125 21.28 9.59 4.93
N GLY A 126 21.05 8.72 5.92
CA GLY A 126 20.53 7.37 5.71
C GLY A 126 21.55 6.39 5.12
N HIS A 127 22.83 6.78 5.00
CA HIS A 127 23.90 5.88 4.58
C HIS A 127 24.24 4.87 5.67
N ALA A 128 24.37 3.59 5.28
CA ALA A 128 24.88 2.56 6.16
C ALA A 128 26.38 2.80 6.42
N ILE A 129 26.74 2.89 7.69
CA ILE A 129 28.13 2.98 8.15
C ILE A 129 28.73 1.57 8.18
N TRP A 130 28.00 0.62 8.78
CA TRP A 130 28.35 -0.80 8.78
C TRP A 130 27.11 -1.67 8.99
N GLU A 131 27.24 -2.94 8.61
CA GLU A 131 26.26 -4.01 8.80
C GLU A 131 26.97 -5.27 9.30
N ARG A 132 26.37 -5.94 10.29
CA ARG A 132 26.94 -7.12 10.93
C ARG A 132 25.88 -8.16 11.31
N THR A 133 26.11 -9.38 10.87
CA THR A 133 25.40 -10.57 11.34
C THR A 133 25.93 -10.96 12.72
N LEU A 134 25.05 -11.01 13.72
CA LEU A 134 25.35 -11.34 15.11
C LEU A 134 25.24 -12.85 15.38
N HIS A 135 24.34 -13.53 14.68
CA HIS A 135 24.15 -14.97 14.73
C HIS A 135 23.46 -15.44 13.44
N ASP A 136 23.51 -16.74 13.17
CA ASP A 136 22.85 -17.30 12.00
C ASP A 136 21.32 -17.27 12.19
N ALA A 137 20.60 -16.72 11.20
CA ALA A 137 19.15 -16.61 11.21
C ALA A 137 18.46 -17.99 11.32
N SER A 138 19.11 -19.06 10.86
CA SER A 138 18.59 -20.44 10.98
C SER A 138 18.48 -20.93 12.42
N THR A 139 19.30 -20.36 13.32
CA THR A 139 19.38 -20.74 14.73
C THR A 139 18.51 -19.90 15.65
N ALA A 140 17.87 -18.85 15.11
CA ALA A 140 17.10 -17.89 15.87
C ALA A 140 15.88 -18.51 16.56
N GLN A 141 15.72 -18.25 17.86
CA GLN A 141 14.54 -18.67 18.61
C GLN A 141 13.40 -17.68 18.40
N LEU A 142 12.32 -18.13 17.73
CA LEU A 142 11.13 -17.30 17.54
C LEU A 142 10.41 -17.08 18.87
N THR A 143 10.43 -15.84 19.36
CA THR A 143 9.69 -15.40 20.55
C THR A 143 8.42 -14.65 20.16
N VAL A 144 7.42 -14.68 21.05
CA VAL A 144 6.22 -13.83 20.94
C VAL A 144 6.15 -12.95 22.19
N PRO A 145 6.29 -11.62 22.07
CA PRO A 145 6.50 -10.85 20.84
C PRO A 145 7.91 -11.04 20.23
N VAL A 146 8.06 -10.72 18.93
CA VAL A 146 9.29 -10.95 18.14
C VAL A 146 10.52 -10.20 18.68
N HIS A 147 10.30 -9.10 19.40
CA HIS A 147 11.37 -8.30 19.98
C HIS A 147 11.80 -8.76 21.39
N LEU A 148 11.13 -9.76 21.98
CA LEU A 148 11.47 -10.24 23.32
C LEU A 148 12.88 -10.85 23.31
N GLY A 149 13.73 -10.39 24.22
CA GLY A 149 15.13 -10.81 24.28
C GLY A 149 16.04 -10.13 23.25
N THR A 150 15.65 -8.94 22.81
CA THR A 150 16.48 -8.03 22.02
C THR A 150 16.58 -6.67 22.70
N ASP A 151 17.77 -6.08 22.74
CA ASP A 151 18.01 -4.77 23.37
C ASP A 151 19.39 -4.23 22.95
N ALA A 152 19.63 -2.92 23.10
CA ALA A 152 20.93 -2.32 22.82
C ALA A 152 21.23 -1.14 23.75
N ALA A 153 22.51 -0.96 24.08
CA ALA A 153 22.99 0.17 24.86
C ALA A 153 24.35 0.65 24.35
N PHE A 154 24.45 1.96 24.17
CA PHE A 154 25.69 2.63 23.80
C PHE A 154 26.55 2.89 25.04
N THR A 155 27.86 2.91 24.85
CA THR A 155 28.84 3.14 25.91
C THR A 155 29.42 4.55 25.82
N SER A 156 29.94 5.05 26.93
CA SER A 156 30.59 6.36 27.02
C SER A 156 32.11 6.30 26.77
N GLU A 157 32.62 5.20 26.22
CA GLU A 157 34.05 5.05 25.91
C GLU A 157 34.49 6.05 24.82
N PRO A 158 35.74 6.56 24.82
CA PRO A 158 36.20 7.57 23.85
C PRO A 158 36.10 7.14 22.38
N GLU A 159 36.29 5.85 22.09
CA GLU A 159 36.14 5.29 20.74
C GLU A 159 34.70 4.88 20.41
N GLY A 160 33.81 4.88 21.40
CA GLY A 160 32.42 4.46 21.30
C GLY A 160 32.26 2.96 21.04
N SER A 161 31.41 2.30 21.81
CA SER A 161 31.00 0.93 21.54
C SER A 161 29.51 0.75 21.79
N VAL A 162 28.96 -0.35 21.30
CA VAL A 162 27.56 -0.71 21.52
C VAL A 162 27.49 -2.15 22.00
N VAL A 163 26.71 -2.38 23.04
CA VAL A 163 26.41 -3.71 23.56
C VAL A 163 25.01 -4.09 23.10
N ILE A 164 24.90 -5.23 22.43
CA ILE A 164 23.67 -5.72 21.80
C ILE A 164 23.29 -7.06 22.44
N LEU A 165 22.03 -7.18 22.82
CA LEU A 165 21.39 -8.42 23.18
C LEU A 165 20.61 -8.93 21.96
N SER A 166 20.89 -10.17 21.55
CA SER A 166 20.24 -10.86 20.43
C SER A 166 19.89 -12.31 20.81
N ASP A 167 18.91 -12.90 20.14
CA ASP A 167 18.44 -14.29 20.35
C ASP A 167 17.97 -14.61 21.78
N GLY A 168 17.77 -13.60 22.63
CA GLY A 168 17.50 -13.79 24.06
C GLY A 168 18.59 -14.56 24.82
N ARG A 169 19.78 -14.76 24.22
CA ARG A 169 20.85 -15.60 24.77
C ARG A 169 22.25 -15.05 24.53
N ARG A 170 22.44 -14.24 23.50
CA ARG A 170 23.75 -13.74 23.09
C ARG A 170 23.88 -12.25 23.42
N VAL A 171 24.94 -11.89 24.14
CA VAL A 171 25.34 -10.50 24.38
C VAL A 171 26.65 -10.27 23.64
N SER A 172 26.69 -9.25 22.77
CA SER A 172 27.88 -8.91 21.98
C SER A 172 28.23 -7.44 22.13
N LYS A 173 29.51 -7.14 22.32
CA LYS A 173 30.05 -5.77 22.27
C LYS A 173 30.69 -5.53 20.91
N LEU A 174 30.26 -4.47 20.23
CA LEU A 174 30.74 -4.08 18.91
C LEU A 174 31.37 -2.68 18.97
N SER A 175 32.42 -2.46 18.17
CA SER A 175 32.97 -1.12 17.94
C SER A 175 31.93 -0.26 17.20
N LEU A 176 31.64 0.94 17.70
CA LEU A 176 30.65 1.82 17.07
C LEU A 176 31.10 2.29 15.68
N LYS A 177 32.42 2.41 15.46
CA LYS A 177 33.00 2.92 14.22
C LYS A 177 33.07 1.87 13.10
N SER A 178 33.46 0.63 13.41
CA SER A 178 33.69 -0.42 12.40
C SER A 178 32.66 -1.55 12.41
N GLY A 179 31.84 -1.65 13.47
CA GLY A 179 30.99 -2.81 13.72
C GLY A 179 31.80 -4.07 14.02
N GLU A 180 33.10 -4.00 14.30
CA GLU A 180 33.87 -5.19 14.66
C GLU A 180 33.43 -5.72 16.03
N VAL A 181 33.20 -7.03 16.12
CA VAL A 181 32.83 -7.70 17.37
C VAL A 181 34.07 -7.77 18.26
N ILE A 182 34.04 -7.03 19.37
CA ILE A 182 35.12 -6.99 20.36
C ILE A 182 35.09 -8.27 21.20
N TRP A 183 33.90 -8.64 21.67
CA TRP A 183 33.63 -9.91 22.34
C TRP A 183 32.15 -10.27 22.22
N SER A 184 31.87 -11.57 22.32
CA SER A 184 30.52 -12.12 22.43
C SER A 184 30.46 -13.13 23.56
N LEU A 185 29.30 -13.22 24.21
CA LEU A 185 29.00 -14.16 25.27
C LEU A 185 27.64 -14.79 24.98
N ASP A 186 27.60 -16.11 24.98
CA ASP A 186 26.36 -16.88 24.96
C ASP A 186 26.01 -17.36 26.37
N ALA A 187 24.73 -17.30 26.72
CA ALA A 187 24.23 -17.74 28.02
C ALA A 187 24.66 -19.21 28.33
N PRO A 188 25.34 -19.46 29.46
CA PRO A 188 25.73 -20.81 29.87
C PRO A 188 24.51 -21.74 30.05
N GLY A 189 24.54 -22.92 29.42
CA GLY A 189 23.58 -24.01 29.69
C GLY A 189 22.75 -24.47 28.49
N ALA A 190 22.82 -25.78 28.23
CA ALA A 190 21.91 -26.49 27.32
C ALA A 190 20.61 -26.80 28.09
N GLY A 191 19.59 -25.97 27.88
CA GLY A 191 18.26 -26.08 28.51
C GLY A 191 17.54 -24.74 28.46
N SER A 192 16.37 -24.70 27.82
CA SER A 192 15.61 -23.50 27.41
C SER A 192 14.97 -22.68 28.54
N THR A 193 15.50 -22.68 29.77
CA THR A 193 14.82 -22.09 30.94
C THR A 193 15.18 -20.63 31.22
N ILE A 194 16.34 -20.15 30.75
CA ILE A 194 16.80 -18.77 30.96
C ILE A 194 16.74 -17.99 29.65
N LEU A 195 16.07 -16.84 29.68
CA LEU A 195 15.98 -15.89 28.57
C LEU A 195 16.46 -14.50 29.04
N PHE A 196 17.52 -14.00 28.43
CA PHE A 196 17.95 -12.61 28.61
C PHE A 196 16.89 -11.68 28.01
N LYS A 197 16.45 -10.70 28.80
CA LYS A 197 15.36 -9.79 28.45
C LYS A 197 15.86 -8.40 28.08
N GLN A 198 16.75 -7.84 28.90
CA GLN A 198 17.21 -6.45 28.80
C GLN A 198 18.65 -6.33 29.26
N LEU A 199 19.36 -5.33 28.74
CA LEU A 199 20.68 -4.93 29.20
C LEU A 199 20.69 -3.46 29.65
N LEU A 200 21.72 -3.11 30.42
CA LEU A 200 22.04 -1.74 30.82
C LEU A 200 23.55 -1.64 31.02
N VAL A 201 24.17 -0.66 30.37
CA VAL A 201 25.59 -0.36 30.58
C VAL A 201 25.70 0.77 31.59
N SER A 202 26.49 0.56 32.64
CA SER A 202 26.80 1.54 33.67
C SER A 202 28.31 1.54 33.91
N ASP A 203 28.99 2.65 33.56
CA ASP A 203 30.45 2.79 33.68
C ASP A 203 31.20 1.66 32.94
N VAL A 204 31.85 0.76 33.68
CA VAL A 204 32.63 -0.38 33.16
C VAL A 204 31.91 -1.72 33.33
N VAL A 205 30.61 -1.72 33.65
CA VAL A 205 29.83 -2.95 33.89
C VAL A 205 28.61 -3.00 32.98
N VAL A 206 28.38 -4.17 32.38
CA VAL A 206 27.16 -4.50 31.65
C VAL A 206 26.28 -5.36 32.56
N HIS A 207 25.13 -4.83 32.95
CA HIS A 207 24.13 -5.60 33.67
C HIS A 207 23.12 -6.17 32.69
N VAL A 208 22.78 -7.45 32.87
CA VAL A 208 21.80 -8.18 32.06
C VAL A 208 20.71 -8.70 32.99
N LEU A 209 19.46 -8.41 32.64
CA LEU A 209 18.28 -8.96 33.30
C LEU A 209 17.77 -10.15 32.51
N ALA A 210 17.61 -11.28 33.19
CA ALA A 210 17.15 -12.53 32.65
C ALA A 210 15.86 -12.98 33.34
N ILE A 211 15.02 -13.70 32.59
CA ILE A 211 13.84 -14.39 33.09
C ILE A 211 14.16 -15.88 33.13
N THR A 212 14.03 -16.46 34.31
CA THR A 212 14.22 -17.89 34.53
C THR A 212 12.85 -18.51 34.75
N SER A 213 12.41 -19.30 33.78
CA SER A 213 11.11 -19.99 33.79
C SER A 213 11.21 -21.33 34.51
N SER A 214 10.28 -21.59 35.42
CA SER A 214 10.07 -22.90 36.08
C SER A 214 8.67 -23.43 35.80
N PHE A 215 8.39 -24.70 36.14
CA PHE A 215 7.06 -25.30 35.99
C PHE A 215 5.94 -24.58 36.77
N ALA A 216 6.28 -23.76 37.77
CA ALA A 216 5.30 -23.12 38.66
C ALA A 216 5.28 -21.57 38.58
N SER A 217 6.38 -20.92 38.18
CA SER A 217 6.47 -19.45 38.10
C SER A 217 7.70 -18.99 37.29
N GLN A 218 7.67 -17.75 36.80
CA GLN A 218 8.85 -17.08 36.25
C GLN A 218 9.51 -16.24 37.35
N THR A 219 10.83 -16.34 37.44
CA THR A 219 11.65 -15.60 38.43
C THR A 219 12.70 -14.76 37.70
N LEU A 220 13.11 -13.64 38.31
CA LEU A 220 14.14 -12.78 37.75
C LEU A 220 15.53 -13.24 38.18
N THR A 221 16.46 -13.17 37.25
CA THR A 221 17.88 -13.49 37.46
C THR A 221 18.72 -12.41 36.82
N THR A 222 19.88 -12.10 37.40
CA THR A 222 20.78 -11.07 36.87
C THR A 222 22.14 -11.64 36.56
N MET A 223 22.79 -11.07 35.55
CA MET A 223 24.19 -11.33 35.21
C MET A 223 24.90 -9.99 35.07
N SER A 224 26.12 -9.89 35.56
CA SER A 224 26.95 -8.68 35.43
C SER A 224 28.26 -9.05 34.76
N LEU A 225 28.61 -8.33 33.69
CA LEU A 225 29.80 -8.55 32.88
C LEU A 225 30.72 -7.35 32.96
N ASP A 226 32.02 -7.58 32.81
CA ASP A 226 32.98 -6.50 32.58
C ASP A 226 32.74 -5.90 31.17
N LEU A 227 32.79 -4.58 31.02
CA LEU A 227 32.61 -3.96 29.70
C LEU A 227 33.79 -4.27 28.75
N ALA A 228 35.00 -4.48 29.26
CA ALA A 228 36.19 -4.74 28.47
C ALA A 228 36.30 -6.19 27.99
N THR A 229 35.67 -7.15 28.68
CA THR A 229 35.80 -8.60 28.39
C THR A 229 34.47 -9.32 28.50
N SER A 230 34.33 -10.50 27.88
CA SER A 230 33.15 -11.35 28.07
C SER A 230 33.10 -12.04 29.44
N ALA A 231 34.06 -11.77 30.33
CA ALA A 231 34.15 -12.42 31.63
C ALA A 231 33.03 -11.93 32.58
N PRO A 232 32.24 -12.84 33.16
CA PRO A 232 31.22 -12.47 34.11
C PRO A 232 31.84 -12.10 35.45
N ILE A 233 31.43 -10.95 35.97
CA ILE A 233 31.73 -10.49 37.33
C ILE A 233 30.83 -11.24 38.33
N ALA A 234 29.57 -11.46 37.94
CA ALA A 234 28.61 -12.29 38.67
C ALA A 234 27.70 -13.01 37.68
N GLU A 235 27.51 -14.30 37.89
CA GLU A 235 26.66 -15.15 37.07
C GLU A 235 25.36 -15.50 37.80
N PHE A 236 24.25 -15.29 37.12
CA PHE A 236 22.93 -15.80 37.49
C PHE A 236 22.50 -15.59 38.94
N THR A 237 22.71 -14.37 39.47
CA THR A 237 22.23 -14.03 40.80
C THR A 237 20.69 -13.97 40.77
N GLN A 238 20.05 -14.93 41.44
CA GLN A 238 18.59 -15.04 41.48
C GLN A 238 17.98 -13.97 42.39
N ILE A 239 16.95 -13.29 41.90
CA ILE A 239 16.15 -12.34 42.67
C ILE A 239 14.93 -13.08 43.21
N PRO A 240 14.63 -13.01 44.53
CA PRO A 240 13.41 -13.59 45.10
C PRO A 240 12.20 -12.79 44.60
N SER A 241 11.67 -13.22 43.45
CA SER A 241 10.66 -12.52 42.66
C SER A 241 9.74 -13.52 41.99
N ILE A 242 8.48 -13.13 41.81
CA ILE A 242 7.51 -13.86 41.01
C ILE A 242 6.95 -12.86 40.00
N VAL A 243 7.16 -13.13 38.71
CA VAL A 243 6.73 -12.26 37.62
C VAL A 243 5.73 -13.02 36.76
N GLU A 244 4.59 -12.40 36.48
CA GLU A 244 3.54 -12.98 35.62
C GLU A 244 3.82 -12.68 34.14
N PHE A 245 4.17 -11.43 33.85
CA PHE A 245 4.48 -10.97 32.50
C PHE A 245 5.91 -10.42 32.40
N PRO A 246 6.72 -10.86 31.41
CA PRO A 246 8.07 -10.36 31.19
C PRO A 246 8.19 -8.85 31.20
N GLU A 247 7.25 -8.14 30.57
CA GLU A 247 7.21 -6.68 30.43
C GLU A 247 7.23 -5.92 31.75
N ASP A 248 6.68 -6.49 32.81
CA ASP A 248 6.54 -5.87 34.14
C ASP A 248 7.84 -5.80 34.97
N ALA A 249 8.96 -6.28 34.42
CA ALA A 249 10.27 -6.27 35.07
C ALA A 249 11.31 -5.50 34.26
N HIS A 250 11.93 -4.46 34.81
CA HIS A 250 12.88 -3.61 34.10
C HIS A 250 14.23 -3.49 34.80
N LEU A 251 15.27 -3.32 33.98
CA LEU A 251 16.58 -2.89 34.42
C LEU A 251 16.74 -1.38 34.16
N ALA A 252 17.03 -0.63 35.22
CA ALA A 252 17.09 0.83 35.21
C ALA A 252 18.39 1.37 35.85
N SER A 253 18.77 2.60 35.50
CA SER A 253 20.00 3.22 36.02
C SER A 253 19.93 3.54 37.51
N SER A 254 21.07 3.39 38.20
CA SER A 254 21.28 3.87 39.57
C SER A 254 21.91 5.27 39.57
N ASP A 255 21.93 5.90 40.74
CA ASP A 255 22.75 7.07 41.10
C ASP A 255 24.26 6.77 41.17
N THR A 256 24.60 5.52 41.47
CA THR A 256 25.96 5.06 41.68
C THR A 256 26.55 4.51 40.39
N SER A 257 27.70 5.06 39.98
CA SER A 257 28.45 4.61 38.81
C SER A 257 28.80 3.12 38.89
N GLY A 258 28.50 2.37 37.82
CA GLY A 258 28.74 0.92 37.77
C GLY A 258 27.67 0.07 38.45
N SER A 259 26.59 0.67 38.94
CA SER A 259 25.47 -0.05 39.56
C SER A 259 24.18 0.15 38.76
N ALA A 260 23.19 -0.72 39.02
CA ALA A 260 21.87 -0.68 38.42
C ALA A 260 20.76 -0.97 39.44
N ARG A 261 19.52 -0.80 38.99
CA ARG A 261 18.30 -1.12 39.74
C ARG A 261 17.48 -2.11 38.92
N VAL A 262 17.10 -3.23 39.54
CA VAL A 262 16.04 -4.08 38.98
C VAL A 262 14.75 -3.68 39.66
N VAL A 263 13.71 -3.46 38.86
CA VAL A 263 12.39 -3.03 39.33
C VAL A 263 11.34 -3.93 38.69
N TRP A 264 10.41 -4.47 39.48
CA TRP A 264 9.38 -5.36 38.95
C TRP A 264 8.05 -5.19 39.67
N PHE A 265 6.97 -5.52 38.97
CA PHE A 265 5.65 -5.64 39.56
C PHE A 265 5.41 -7.05 40.13
N GLU A 266 4.88 -7.11 41.35
CA GLU A 266 4.52 -8.36 42.01
C GLU A 266 3.38 -8.13 43.02
N HIS A 267 2.30 -8.92 42.92
CA HIS A 267 1.17 -8.94 43.87
C HIS A 267 0.61 -7.54 44.25
N GLY A 268 0.49 -6.63 43.27
CA GLY A 268 -0.05 -5.29 43.51
C GLY A 268 0.97 -4.26 44.02
N ARG A 269 2.26 -4.61 44.08
CA ARG A 269 3.36 -3.74 44.52
C ARG A 269 4.41 -3.65 43.43
N ILE A 270 5.09 -2.50 43.36
CA ILE A 270 6.34 -2.39 42.60
C ILE A 270 7.47 -2.60 43.60
N ARG A 271 8.39 -3.51 43.29
CA ARG A 271 9.56 -3.85 44.09
C ARG A 271 10.82 -3.41 43.38
N THR A 272 11.84 -3.06 44.15
CA THR A 272 13.16 -2.75 43.61
C THR A 272 14.26 -3.43 44.41
N VAL A 273 15.33 -3.81 43.72
CA VAL A 273 16.57 -4.27 44.34
C VAL A 273 17.75 -3.52 43.74
N TYR A 274 18.71 -3.17 44.60
CA TYR A 274 19.99 -2.58 44.18
C TYR A 274 20.89 -3.67 43.63
N LEU A 275 21.48 -3.45 42.47
CA LEU A 275 22.49 -4.31 41.86
C LEU A 275 23.82 -3.54 41.85
N GLY A 276 24.76 -3.96 42.69
CA GLY A 276 26.06 -3.30 42.80
C GLY A 276 27.02 -3.68 41.67
N LYS A 277 28.14 -2.95 41.58
CA LYS A 277 29.21 -3.15 40.58
C LYS A 277 29.78 -4.58 40.50
N SER A 278 29.82 -5.31 41.61
CA SER A 278 30.26 -6.70 41.67
C SER A 278 29.11 -7.72 41.44
N GLY A 279 27.93 -7.27 41.02
CA GLY A 279 26.74 -8.11 40.86
C GLY A 279 26.07 -8.54 42.18
N GLN A 280 26.50 -7.97 43.31
CA GLN A 280 25.88 -8.18 44.62
C GLN A 280 24.49 -7.55 44.70
N LEU A 281 23.51 -8.32 45.16
CA LEU A 281 22.15 -7.84 45.40
C LEU A 281 22.04 -7.18 46.78
N GLY A 282 21.42 -6.00 46.81
CA GLY A 282 20.94 -5.40 48.05
C GLY A 282 19.68 -6.08 48.57
N GLY A 283 19.12 -5.56 49.67
CA GLY A 283 17.80 -5.98 50.15
C GLY A 283 16.69 -5.59 49.18
N VAL A 284 15.71 -6.47 48.97
CA VAL A 284 14.47 -6.15 48.25
C VAL A 284 13.71 -5.08 49.03
N LYS A 285 13.41 -3.98 48.37
CA LYS A 285 12.58 -2.90 48.91
C LYS A 285 11.25 -2.89 48.16
N ASP A 286 10.16 -2.95 48.92
CA ASP A 286 8.85 -2.61 48.38
C ASP A 286 8.79 -1.09 48.19
N LEU A 287 8.40 -0.62 46.99
CA LEU A 287 8.07 0.78 46.77
C LEU A 287 6.75 1.07 47.47
N LEU A 288 6.87 1.47 48.74
CA LEU A 288 5.82 1.87 49.67
C LEU A 288 4.77 0.78 49.99
N PRO A 289 5.09 -0.20 50.86
CA PRO A 289 4.07 -0.98 51.54
C PRO A 289 3.43 -0.10 52.63
N GLY A 290 2.15 0.24 52.51
CA GLY A 290 1.37 0.79 53.64
C GLY A 290 0.75 2.20 53.50
N LYS A 291 0.70 2.80 52.30
CA LYS A 291 -0.04 4.06 52.05
C LYS A 291 -1.31 3.90 51.19
N GLY A 292 -1.87 2.69 51.09
CA GLY A 292 -3.12 2.44 50.34
C GLY A 292 -3.00 2.48 48.80
N ARG A 293 -1.79 2.62 48.23
CA ARG A 293 -1.56 2.54 46.77
C ARG A 293 -1.38 1.07 46.35
N VAL A 294 -2.14 0.64 45.36
CA VAL A 294 -2.05 -0.71 44.78
C VAL A 294 -1.79 -0.57 43.29
N TYR A 295 -0.68 -1.11 42.83
CA TYR A 295 -0.28 -1.07 41.43
C TYR A 295 -0.94 -2.19 40.61
N LYS A 296 -1.03 -1.96 39.30
CA LYS A 296 -1.50 -2.90 38.29
C LYS A 296 -0.35 -3.41 37.42
N ARG A 297 0.56 -2.52 36.98
CA ARG A 297 1.69 -2.83 36.08
C ARG A 297 2.71 -1.67 36.02
N ILE A 298 3.87 -1.91 35.41
CA ILE A 298 4.82 -0.85 35.04
C ILE A 298 4.61 -0.46 33.56
N LEU A 299 4.57 0.83 33.25
CA LEU A 299 4.43 1.32 31.88
C LEU A 299 5.82 1.57 31.27
N ASN A 300 6.05 1.04 30.07
CA ASN A 300 7.28 1.32 29.32
C ASN A 300 7.17 2.67 28.59
N ALA A 301 7.83 3.69 29.13
CA ALA A 301 7.90 5.02 28.51
C ALA A 301 9.31 5.38 28.00
N SER A 302 10.21 4.41 27.80
CA SER A 302 11.58 4.65 27.29
C SER A 302 12.46 5.59 28.15
N ALA A 303 12.31 5.54 29.48
CA ALA A 303 13.07 6.39 30.43
C ALA A 303 13.97 5.62 31.42
N ARG A 304 14.04 4.29 31.31
CA ARG A 304 14.71 3.40 32.28
C ARG A 304 16.21 3.64 32.40
N ASP A 305 16.87 4.01 31.31
CA ASP A 305 18.30 4.28 31.23
C ASP A 305 18.70 5.59 31.95
N GLN A 306 17.74 6.47 32.24
CA GLN A 306 17.93 7.63 33.11
C GLN A 306 17.45 7.39 34.55
N GLY A 307 16.98 6.18 34.86
CA GLY A 307 16.53 5.78 36.19
C GLY A 307 15.09 6.21 36.53
N TRP A 308 14.24 6.41 35.52
CA TRP A 308 12.84 6.78 35.69
C TRP A 308 11.88 5.71 35.15
N ILE A 309 10.78 5.49 35.86
CA ILE A 309 9.70 4.59 35.43
C ILE A 309 8.32 5.20 35.72
N LEU A 310 7.30 4.65 35.07
CA LEU A 310 5.89 4.98 35.33
C LEU A 310 5.17 3.77 35.93
N GLY A 311 4.60 3.92 37.12
CA GLY A 311 3.81 2.88 37.78
C GLY A 311 2.32 3.14 37.65
N GLN A 312 1.57 2.26 36.97
CA GLN A 312 0.11 2.38 36.87
C GLN A 312 -0.57 1.72 38.07
N MET A 313 -1.44 2.46 38.74
CA MET A 313 -2.27 2.01 39.85
C MET A 313 -3.52 1.27 39.39
N LYS A 314 -4.14 0.47 40.26
CA LYS A 314 -5.40 -0.26 39.98
C LYS A 314 -6.58 0.65 39.69
N ASN A 315 -6.54 1.90 40.13
CA ASN A 315 -7.55 2.94 39.85
C ASN A 315 -7.20 3.77 38.59
N GLY A 316 -6.17 3.39 37.82
CA GLY A 316 -5.73 4.09 36.62
C GLY A 316 -4.71 5.20 36.84
N GLU A 317 -4.52 5.69 38.07
CA GLU A 317 -3.54 6.74 38.36
C GLU A 317 -2.11 6.29 38.05
N VAL A 318 -1.28 7.19 37.51
CA VAL A 318 0.10 6.88 37.15
C VAL A 318 1.06 7.72 37.97
N ASP A 319 2.01 7.03 38.61
CA ASP A 319 3.10 7.63 39.36
C ASP A 319 4.38 7.70 38.54
N ALA A 320 5.02 8.87 38.53
CA ALA A 320 6.39 9.03 38.05
C ALA A 320 7.36 8.74 39.20
N ILE A 321 8.16 7.69 39.04
CA ILE A 321 9.01 7.14 40.10
C ILE A 321 10.48 7.26 39.69
N ASP A 322 11.27 7.89 40.55
CA ASP A 322 12.73 7.91 40.48
C ASP A 322 13.30 6.69 41.20
N VAL A 323 13.87 5.74 40.47
CA VAL A 323 14.35 4.47 41.04
C VAL A 323 15.82 4.51 41.45
N ARG A 324 16.55 5.58 41.12
CA ARG A 324 18.02 5.68 41.35
C ARG A 324 18.39 5.46 42.82
N GLU A 325 17.74 6.19 43.72
CA GLU A 325 17.96 6.13 45.18
C GLU A 325 17.00 5.16 45.91
N GLY A 326 16.44 4.17 45.20
CA GLY A 326 15.57 3.14 45.79
C GLY A 326 14.07 3.42 45.69
N GLY A 327 13.66 4.28 44.76
CA GLY A 327 12.26 4.45 44.34
C GLY A 327 11.49 5.48 45.15
N LYS A 328 11.61 6.75 44.75
CA LYS A 328 10.84 7.88 45.28
C LYS A 328 9.79 8.29 44.26
N ILE A 329 8.53 8.39 44.67
CA ILE A 329 7.50 9.03 43.84
C ILE A 329 7.81 10.51 43.79
N VAL A 330 8.07 11.03 42.59
CA VAL A 330 8.36 12.45 42.39
C VAL A 330 7.08 13.23 42.15
N THR A 331 6.15 12.67 41.38
CA THR A 331 4.80 13.21 41.20
C THR A 331 3.81 12.13 40.76
N THR A 332 2.52 12.43 40.85
CA THR A 332 1.42 11.59 40.40
C THR A 332 0.63 12.36 39.34
N PHE A 333 0.31 11.71 38.22
CA PHE A 333 -0.68 12.21 37.27
C PHE A 333 -2.08 11.99 37.85
N GLU A 334 -2.52 12.79 38.82
CA GLU A 334 -3.82 12.57 39.50
C GLU A 334 -5.00 12.56 38.50
N ALA A 335 -4.89 13.36 37.45
CA ALA A 335 -5.86 13.39 36.35
C ALA A 335 -5.83 12.15 35.45
N SER A 336 -5.05 11.10 35.74
CA SER A 336 -5.00 9.83 35.00
C SER A 336 -5.88 8.72 35.57
N ARG A 337 -6.50 8.93 36.73
CA ARG A 337 -7.49 8.01 37.31
C ARG A 337 -8.56 7.57 36.29
N ASP A 338 -8.89 6.30 36.25
CA ASP A 338 -9.92 5.74 35.36
C ASP A 338 -11.25 6.48 35.57
N SER A 339 -11.91 6.83 34.46
CA SER A 339 -13.15 7.61 34.45
C SER A 339 -13.85 7.44 33.12
N ASP A 340 -15.18 7.36 33.14
CA ASP A 340 -16.01 7.22 31.94
C ASP A 340 -16.00 8.48 31.05
N ASP A 341 -15.49 9.61 31.56
CA ASP A 341 -15.43 10.90 30.86
C ASP A 341 -14.20 11.05 29.94
N LYS A 342 -13.28 10.06 29.93
CA LYS A 342 -12.06 10.10 29.12
C LYS A 342 -11.57 8.73 28.66
N SER A 343 -10.77 8.71 27.59
CA SER A 343 -10.06 7.50 27.15
C SER A 343 -8.91 7.14 28.10
N PRO A 344 -8.37 5.91 28.00
CA PRO A 344 -7.08 5.60 28.61
C PRO A 344 -6.01 6.60 28.12
N SER A 345 -5.03 6.85 28.99
CA SER A 345 -3.93 7.78 28.70
C SER A 345 -2.76 7.05 28.05
N VAL A 346 -2.23 7.65 26.99
CA VAL A 346 -1.02 7.20 26.30
C VAL A 346 0.17 7.96 26.85
N TYR A 347 1.27 7.26 27.13
CA TYR A 347 2.47 7.84 27.72
C TYR A 347 3.71 7.61 26.85
N SER A 348 4.63 8.57 26.88
CA SER A 348 5.99 8.38 26.37
C SER A 348 6.98 9.25 27.13
N ALA A 349 8.27 9.11 26.86
CA ALA A 349 9.27 10.00 27.40
C ALA A 349 10.25 10.49 26.32
N ALA A 350 10.65 11.75 26.45
CA ALA A 350 11.74 12.34 25.70
C ALA A 350 12.93 12.57 26.63
N LYS A 351 14.10 12.07 26.25
CA LYS A 351 15.33 12.21 27.03
C LYS A 351 15.91 13.61 26.83
N THR A 352 16.38 14.22 27.91
CA THR A 352 17.12 15.50 27.89
C THR A 352 18.48 15.32 28.54
N LYS A 353 19.39 16.29 28.36
CA LYS A 353 20.71 16.26 29.01
C LYS A 353 20.63 16.28 30.53
N GLU A 354 19.58 16.90 31.08
CA GLU A 354 19.43 17.15 32.51
C GLU A 354 18.27 16.38 33.14
N GLY A 355 17.67 15.39 32.47
CA GLY A 355 16.49 14.69 32.98
C GLY A 355 15.60 14.11 31.88
N VAL A 356 14.32 13.92 32.21
CA VAL A 356 13.33 13.30 31.31
C VAL A 356 12.07 14.17 31.21
N VAL A 357 11.47 14.21 30.03
CA VAL A 357 10.15 14.79 29.81
C VAL A 357 9.15 13.67 29.57
N PHE A 358 8.22 13.44 30.50
CA PHE A 358 7.10 12.53 30.29
C PHE A 358 5.98 13.25 29.55
N ASN A 359 5.49 12.61 28.49
CA ASN A 359 4.39 13.07 27.66
C ASN A 359 3.18 12.20 27.92
N ARG A 360 2.01 12.82 28.00
CA ARG A 360 0.73 12.16 28.22
C ARG A 360 -0.32 12.74 27.28
N VAL A 361 -1.07 11.88 26.60
CA VAL A 361 -2.22 12.28 25.79
C VAL A 361 -3.43 11.42 26.14
N TYR A 362 -4.61 12.04 26.21
CA TYR A 362 -5.88 11.33 26.32
C TYR A 362 -7.00 12.12 25.63
N TRP A 363 -8.10 11.44 25.31
CA TRP A 363 -9.30 12.02 24.75
C TRP A 363 -10.34 12.27 25.84
N SER A 364 -10.99 13.44 25.87
CA SER A 364 -12.12 13.72 26.78
C SER A 364 -13.45 13.60 26.04
N PHE A 365 -14.29 12.66 26.46
CA PHE A 365 -15.62 12.43 25.88
C PHE A 365 -16.60 13.58 26.20
N THR A 366 -16.48 14.19 27.37
CA THR A 366 -17.35 15.31 27.79
C THR A 366 -17.16 16.57 26.94
N HIS A 367 -15.92 16.85 26.56
CA HIS A 367 -15.54 18.10 25.90
C HIS A 367 -15.24 17.94 24.40
N ASN A 368 -15.12 16.70 23.91
CA ASN A 368 -14.84 16.39 22.50
C ASN A 368 -13.51 16.98 21.99
N TRP A 369 -12.46 16.92 22.80
CA TRP A 369 -11.10 17.37 22.50
C TRP A 369 -10.05 16.42 23.08
N ALA A 370 -8.86 16.41 22.49
CA ALA A 370 -7.70 15.72 23.04
C ALA A 370 -6.94 16.66 23.98
N VAL A 371 -6.37 16.11 25.05
CA VAL A 371 -5.60 16.85 26.04
C VAL A 371 -4.18 16.29 26.07
N PHE A 372 -3.20 17.17 25.90
CA PHE A 372 -1.78 16.86 26.03
C PHE A 372 -1.21 17.49 27.31
N GLU A 373 -0.45 16.70 28.03
CA GLU A 373 0.28 17.08 29.24
C GLU A 373 1.73 16.61 29.12
N ALA A 374 2.67 17.52 29.40
CA ALA A 374 4.10 17.30 29.38
C ALA A 374 4.69 17.67 30.74
N LEU A 375 5.52 16.79 31.26
CA LEU A 375 6.10 16.91 32.58
C LEU A 375 7.62 16.74 32.51
N SER A 376 8.35 17.83 32.69
CA SER A 376 9.81 17.81 32.80
C SER A 376 10.23 17.49 34.22
N LEU A 377 11.08 16.48 34.35
CA LEU A 377 11.67 16.03 35.62
C LEU A 377 13.18 16.13 35.55
N SER A 378 13.75 16.99 36.39
CA SER A 378 15.20 17.06 36.62
C SER A 378 15.62 16.23 37.85
N PRO A 379 16.81 15.60 37.87
CA PRO A 379 17.39 15.00 39.06
C PRO A 379 17.50 15.98 40.24
N LYS A 380 17.55 17.29 39.99
CA LYS A 380 17.56 18.32 41.03
C LYS A 380 16.21 18.54 41.72
N GLY A 381 15.15 17.85 41.27
CA GLY A 381 13.80 17.97 41.82
C GLY A 381 12.98 19.12 41.25
N GLU A 382 13.48 19.79 40.20
CA GLU A 382 12.71 20.81 39.47
C GLU A 382 11.62 20.13 38.62
N LEU A 383 10.38 20.58 38.82
CA LEU A 383 9.19 20.08 38.14
C LEU A 383 8.62 21.19 37.27
N LEU A 384 8.58 20.99 35.95
CA LEU A 384 7.89 21.89 35.03
C LEU A 384 6.76 21.12 34.35
N SER A 385 5.55 21.66 34.41
CA SER A 385 4.40 21.13 33.67
C SER A 385 3.99 22.10 32.56
N SER A 386 3.64 21.53 31.41
CA SER A 386 3.07 22.26 30.28
C SER A 386 2.01 21.38 29.63
N GLY A 387 0.98 21.98 29.05
CA GLY A 387 -0.07 21.23 28.38
C GLY A 387 -0.98 22.14 27.58
N TYR A 388 -1.71 21.55 26.66
CA TYR A 388 -2.74 22.20 25.88
C TYR A 388 -3.75 21.17 25.39
N SER A 389 -4.94 21.63 25.08
CA SER A 389 -5.95 20.82 24.41
C SER A 389 -6.00 21.17 22.92
N PHE A 390 -6.40 20.21 22.11
CA PHE A 390 -6.50 20.37 20.66
C PHE A 390 -7.70 19.59 20.11
N ALA A 391 -8.25 20.09 19.01
CA ALA A 391 -9.31 19.38 18.29
C ALA A 391 -8.72 18.14 17.60
N PHE A 392 -9.38 17.00 17.77
CA PHE A 392 -8.99 15.74 17.16
C PHE A 392 -10.24 15.01 16.67
N ASP A 393 -10.23 14.55 15.43
CA ASP A 393 -11.36 13.85 14.81
C ASP A 393 -11.18 12.34 14.97
N THR A 394 -11.76 11.81 16.06
CA THR A 394 -11.76 10.37 16.34
C THR A 394 -12.52 9.56 15.29
N ALA A 395 -13.55 10.16 14.67
CA ALA A 395 -14.33 9.50 13.62
C ALA A 395 -13.56 9.37 12.31
N ALA A 396 -12.61 10.26 12.00
CA ALA A 396 -11.75 10.15 10.82
C ALA A 396 -10.46 9.35 11.09
N HIS A 397 -9.86 9.52 12.26
CA HIS A 397 -8.50 9.04 12.54
C HIS A 397 -8.40 7.91 13.58
N GLY A 398 -9.50 7.50 14.19
CA GLY A 398 -9.52 6.47 15.22
C GLY A 398 -9.02 7.00 16.57
N VAL A 399 -8.46 6.13 17.40
CA VAL A 399 -7.92 6.48 18.73
C VAL A 399 -6.43 6.79 18.66
N ILE A 400 -5.92 7.56 19.61
CA ILE A 400 -4.50 7.88 19.73
C ILE A 400 -3.81 6.68 20.41
N LEU A 401 -2.78 6.11 19.78
CA LEU A 401 -2.05 4.94 20.29
C LEU A 401 -0.66 5.27 20.81
N ASN A 402 -0.01 6.30 20.26
CA ASN A 402 1.31 6.75 20.68
C ASN A 402 1.43 8.27 20.58
N VAL A 403 2.27 8.85 21.44
CA VAL A 403 2.67 10.26 21.39
C VAL A 403 4.19 10.37 21.49
N ALA A 404 4.81 11.22 20.68
CA ALA A 404 6.20 11.64 20.82
C ALA A 404 6.23 13.15 21.03
N GLY A 405 6.67 13.61 22.20
CA GLY A 405 6.80 15.04 22.50
C GLY A 405 8.22 15.55 22.33
N SER A 406 8.37 16.83 22.01
CA SER A 406 9.68 17.47 21.96
C SER A 406 10.33 17.53 23.35
N SER A 407 11.66 17.33 23.39
CA SER A 407 12.53 17.37 24.57
C SER A 407 12.57 18.73 25.29
N ASN A 408 12.30 19.82 24.59
CA ASN A 408 12.41 21.18 25.13
C ASN A 408 11.07 21.68 25.69
N ILE A 409 11.00 21.85 27.01
CA ILE A 409 9.91 22.53 27.70
C ILE A 409 10.44 23.85 28.26
N VAL A 410 9.77 24.96 27.95
CA VAL A 410 10.13 26.29 28.48
C VAL A 410 9.15 26.68 29.59
N PRO A 411 9.63 27.22 30.74
CA PRO A 411 8.76 27.67 31.83
C PRO A 411 7.69 28.66 31.38
N ALA A 412 6.49 28.55 31.97
CA ALA A 412 5.32 29.35 31.60
C ALA A 412 5.53 30.89 31.69
N THR A 413 6.53 31.34 32.45
CA THR A 413 6.87 32.75 32.69
C THR A 413 7.68 33.40 31.56
N LEU A 414 8.25 32.61 30.63
CA LEU A 414 9.13 33.08 29.54
C LEU A 414 8.49 32.92 28.15
N ARG A 415 7.16 32.72 28.09
CA ARG A 415 6.42 32.43 26.85
C ARG A 415 6.45 33.59 25.86
N SER A 416 7.41 33.57 24.93
CA SER A 416 7.16 34.04 23.57
C SER A 416 6.41 32.93 22.80
N SER A 417 5.57 33.27 21.82
CA SER A 417 4.68 32.33 21.12
C SER A 417 5.38 31.15 20.40
N SER A 418 6.72 31.11 20.38
CA SER A 418 7.53 30.16 19.62
C SER A 418 7.92 28.86 20.37
N GLN A 419 7.60 28.69 21.65
CA GLN A 419 8.23 27.64 22.48
C GLN A 419 7.25 26.72 23.23
N ILE A 420 6.10 26.40 22.62
CA ILE A 420 5.20 25.36 23.14
C ILE A 420 5.60 24.01 22.52
N PRO A 421 5.70 22.91 23.31
CA PRO A 421 6.10 21.60 22.79
C PRO A 421 5.21 21.12 21.64
N SER A 422 5.84 20.74 20.54
CA SER A 422 5.17 20.06 19.43
C SER A 422 5.14 18.57 19.69
N ILE A 423 4.04 17.92 19.33
CA ILE A 423 3.89 16.48 19.52
C ILE A 423 3.55 15.79 18.21
N VAL A 424 4.06 14.58 18.04
CA VAL A 424 3.69 13.69 16.96
C VAL A 424 2.85 12.57 17.55
N ILE A 425 1.63 12.39 17.03
CA ILE A 425 0.75 11.30 17.45
C ILE A 425 0.64 10.25 16.35
N THR A 426 0.52 8.99 16.77
CA THR A 426 0.19 7.86 15.90
C THR A 426 -1.17 7.32 16.30
N THR A 427 -2.05 7.12 15.32
CA THR A 427 -3.43 6.72 15.57
C THR A 427 -3.74 5.30 15.12
N SER A 428 -4.85 4.72 15.59
CA SER A 428 -5.27 3.35 15.24
C SER A 428 -5.66 3.17 13.78
N SER A 429 -5.93 4.27 13.05
CA SER A 429 -6.13 4.24 11.59
C SER A 429 -4.84 4.28 10.78
N GLY A 430 -3.67 4.20 11.44
CA GLY A 430 -2.35 4.28 10.81
C GLY A 430 -1.94 5.69 10.39
N ALA A 431 -2.57 6.73 10.93
CA ALA A 431 -2.19 8.11 10.64
C ALA A 431 -1.06 8.58 11.56
N ILE A 432 -0.14 9.38 11.02
CA ILE A 432 0.86 10.14 11.78
C ILE A 432 0.49 11.63 11.66
N GLN A 433 0.39 12.32 12.79
CA GLN A 433 0.01 13.73 12.80
C GLN A 433 0.96 14.56 13.65
N LEU A 434 1.40 15.70 13.11
CA LEU A 434 2.06 16.72 13.92
C LEU A 434 1.00 17.66 14.50
N VAL A 435 0.94 17.72 15.81
CA VAL A 435 0.03 18.59 16.55
C VAL A 435 0.81 19.76 17.13
N THR A 436 0.25 20.95 16.96
CA THR A 436 0.66 22.19 17.60
C THR A 436 -0.50 22.71 18.46
N PRO A 437 -0.27 23.67 19.36
CA PRO A 437 -1.31 24.15 20.27
C PRO A 437 -2.54 24.75 19.59
N GLU A 438 -2.35 25.29 18.37
CA GLU A 438 -3.43 25.91 17.62
C GLU A 438 -4.20 24.89 16.78
N THR A 439 -3.47 24.00 16.08
CA THR A 439 -4.04 23.06 15.09
C THR A 439 -3.15 21.84 14.82
N ILE A 440 -3.72 20.84 14.16
CA ILE A 440 -2.96 19.76 13.48
C ILE A 440 -2.30 20.38 12.24
N LYS A 441 -0.96 20.40 12.21
CA LYS A 441 -0.18 21.06 11.15
C LYS A 441 -0.15 20.24 9.86
N TRP A 442 0.02 18.93 9.99
CA TRP A 442 -0.01 18.00 8.87
C TRP A 442 -0.46 16.61 9.33
N THR A 443 -1.02 15.85 8.39
CA THR A 443 -1.44 14.45 8.56
C THR A 443 -0.85 13.62 7.45
N ARG A 444 -0.20 12.51 7.82
CA ARG A 444 0.26 11.46 6.89
C ARG A 444 -0.58 10.22 7.09
N GLU A 445 -1.19 9.75 6.01
CA GLU A 445 -2.03 8.56 6.02
C GLU A 445 -1.21 7.32 5.62
N GLU A 446 -0.48 6.74 6.58
CA GLU A 446 0.43 5.62 6.32
C GLU A 446 -0.30 4.27 6.14
N SER A 447 -1.59 4.19 6.51
CA SER A 447 -2.45 3.03 6.20
C SER A 447 -2.70 2.85 4.70
N LEU A 448 -2.41 3.85 3.87
CA LEU A 448 -2.42 3.73 2.40
C LEU A 448 -1.34 2.77 1.86
N SER A 449 -0.36 2.38 2.68
CA SER A 449 0.61 1.32 2.33
C SER A 449 0.00 -0.11 2.39
N GLU A 450 -1.23 -0.22 2.90
CA GLU A 450 -1.94 -1.48 3.13
C GLU A 450 -3.33 -1.45 2.48
N ILE A 451 -3.37 -1.14 1.19
CA ILE A 451 -4.60 -1.14 0.39
C ILE A 451 -5.10 -2.57 0.15
N ALA A 452 -6.37 -2.82 0.46
CA ALA A 452 -7.08 -4.07 0.19
C ALA A 452 -7.88 -4.00 -1.12
N ALA A 453 -8.49 -2.86 -1.43
CA ALA A 453 -9.28 -2.70 -2.65
C ALA A 453 -9.19 -1.27 -3.22
N VAL A 454 -9.26 -1.17 -4.55
CA VAL A 454 -9.18 0.09 -5.30
C VAL A 454 -10.31 0.17 -6.31
N ARG A 455 -10.99 1.31 -6.41
CA ARG A 455 -11.97 1.59 -7.47
C ARG A 455 -11.81 3.00 -8.01
N PHE A 456 -11.80 3.11 -9.34
CA PHE A 456 -11.99 4.37 -10.03
C PHE A 456 -13.48 4.67 -10.13
N VAL A 457 -13.86 5.90 -9.80
CA VAL A 457 -15.23 6.41 -9.92
C VAL A 457 -15.22 7.58 -10.90
N ASP A 458 -16.06 7.47 -11.92
CA ASP A 458 -16.26 8.51 -12.92
C ASP A 458 -16.98 9.73 -12.32
N LEU A 459 -16.73 10.91 -12.88
CA LEU A 459 -17.22 12.20 -12.36
C LEU A 459 -18.37 12.78 -13.21
N GLY A 460 -19.26 13.50 -12.51
CA GLY A 460 -20.39 14.33 -13.00
C GLY A 460 -20.08 15.14 -14.25
N GLU A 461 -21.01 15.32 -15.21
CA GLU A 461 -20.93 16.51 -16.06
C GLU A 461 -21.11 17.76 -15.18
N PRO A 462 -20.50 18.92 -15.50
CA PRO A 462 -20.79 20.14 -14.75
C PRO A 462 -22.28 20.51 -14.90
N GLU A 463 -22.88 21.09 -13.86
CA GLU A 463 -24.33 21.42 -13.78
C GLU A 463 -24.87 22.21 -14.99
N VAL A 464 -24.02 23.02 -15.64
CA VAL A 464 -24.36 23.80 -16.85
C VAL A 464 -24.69 22.88 -18.04
N GLU A 465 -24.14 21.65 -18.09
CA GLU A 465 -24.43 20.64 -19.10
C GLU A 465 -25.50 19.61 -18.65
N GLU A 466 -25.61 19.29 -17.34
CA GLU A 466 -26.65 18.40 -16.79
C GLU A 466 -28.08 18.90 -17.06
N ALA A 467 -28.25 20.22 -17.19
CA ALA A 467 -29.53 20.82 -17.56
C ALA A 467 -30.09 20.31 -18.90
N ARG A 468 -29.30 19.60 -19.73
CA ARG A 468 -29.78 18.96 -20.97
C ARG A 468 -30.91 17.94 -20.77
N HIS A 469 -30.96 17.25 -19.63
CA HIS A 469 -32.06 16.32 -19.34
C HIS A 469 -33.35 17.06 -18.96
N LEU A 470 -33.25 18.22 -18.29
CA LEU A 470 -34.38 19.14 -18.08
C LEU A 470 -34.84 19.80 -19.40
N MET A 471 -33.96 19.85 -20.41
CA MET A 471 -34.24 20.35 -21.76
C MET A 471 -34.83 19.29 -22.71
N ALA A 472 -34.88 18.01 -22.32
CA ALA A 472 -35.42 16.95 -23.20
C ALA A 472 -36.93 17.09 -23.43
N ASP A 473 -37.65 17.63 -22.43
CA ASP A 473 -39.08 17.95 -22.50
C ASP A 473 -39.33 19.41 -22.96
N GLU A 474 -38.30 20.12 -23.42
CA GLU A 474 -38.44 21.51 -23.87
C GLU A 474 -39.20 21.61 -25.21
N THR A 475 -40.21 22.48 -25.28
CA THR A 475 -40.87 22.77 -26.55
C THR A 475 -39.93 23.52 -27.49
N PHE A 476 -40.14 23.41 -28.81
CA PHE A 476 -39.35 24.14 -29.81
C PHE A 476 -39.25 25.65 -29.53
N ALA A 477 -40.36 26.27 -29.08
CA ALA A 477 -40.37 27.69 -28.74
C ALA A 477 -39.49 28.01 -27.53
N ALA A 478 -39.51 27.18 -26.48
CA ALA A 478 -38.63 27.31 -25.32
C ALA A 478 -37.15 27.11 -25.68
N ARG A 479 -36.84 26.18 -26.59
CA ARG A 479 -35.50 26.00 -27.14
C ARG A 479 -35.03 27.24 -27.90
N LEU A 480 -35.88 27.80 -28.76
CA LEU A 480 -35.52 28.97 -29.58
C LEU A 480 -35.27 30.20 -28.70
N THR A 481 -36.14 30.47 -27.72
CA THR A 481 -35.92 31.58 -26.78
C THR A 481 -34.66 31.37 -25.95
N ARG A 482 -34.39 30.13 -25.50
CA ARG A 482 -33.12 29.78 -24.83
C ARG A 482 -31.92 30.05 -25.73
N HIS A 483 -31.90 29.57 -26.97
CA HIS A 483 -30.79 29.80 -27.91
C HIS A 483 -30.56 31.29 -28.20
N ILE A 484 -31.62 32.07 -28.38
CA ILE A 484 -31.52 33.54 -28.51
C ILE A 484 -30.97 34.16 -27.24
N SER A 485 -31.38 33.65 -26.08
CA SER A 485 -30.84 34.06 -24.79
C SER A 485 -29.41 33.55 -24.54
N GLU A 486 -28.92 32.50 -25.17
CA GLU A 486 -27.51 32.09 -25.04
C GLU A 486 -26.61 32.88 -26.00
N LEU A 487 -27.19 33.49 -27.04
CA LEU A 487 -26.46 34.34 -28.00
C LEU A 487 -25.80 35.56 -27.32
N LYS A 488 -26.31 36.04 -26.18
CA LYS A 488 -25.67 37.11 -25.40
C LYS A 488 -24.30 36.70 -24.85
N ASP A 489 -24.05 35.40 -24.66
CA ASP A 489 -22.75 34.87 -24.23
C ASP A 489 -21.79 34.57 -25.39
N LEU A 490 -22.26 34.68 -26.64
CA LEU A 490 -21.46 34.41 -27.85
C LEU A 490 -20.15 35.22 -27.93
N PRO A 491 -20.10 36.53 -27.61
CA PRO A 491 -18.84 37.27 -27.64
C PRO A 491 -17.81 36.70 -26.67
N GLY A 492 -18.25 36.35 -25.45
CA GLY A 492 -17.40 35.71 -24.44
C GLY A 492 -16.94 34.33 -24.89
N TYR A 493 -17.82 33.56 -25.54
CA TYR A 493 -17.48 32.27 -26.14
C TYR A 493 -16.41 32.43 -27.25
N LEU A 494 -16.57 33.39 -28.17
CA LEU A 494 -15.63 33.61 -29.29
C LEU A 494 -14.23 33.95 -28.80
N VAL A 495 -14.11 34.78 -27.75
CA VAL A 495 -12.81 35.09 -27.11
C VAL A 495 -12.20 33.83 -26.50
N ARG A 496 -12.98 33.04 -25.75
CA ARG A 496 -12.51 31.75 -25.19
C ARG A 496 -12.14 30.75 -26.27
N PHE A 497 -12.89 30.71 -27.38
CA PHE A 497 -12.62 29.86 -28.54
C PHE A 497 -11.29 30.25 -29.19
N ALA A 498 -11.06 31.54 -29.46
CA ALA A 498 -9.79 32.01 -30.03
C ALA A 498 -8.62 31.68 -29.11
N LYS A 499 -8.76 31.92 -27.80
CA LYS A 499 -7.75 31.54 -26.79
C LYS A 499 -7.49 30.04 -26.84
N ARG A 500 -8.53 29.20 -26.73
CA ARG A 500 -8.44 27.73 -26.80
C ARG A 500 -7.84 27.24 -28.12
N LEU A 501 -8.17 27.85 -29.26
CA LEU A 501 -7.61 27.47 -30.54
C LEU A 501 -6.08 27.64 -30.53
N THR A 502 -5.60 28.77 -30.00
CA THR A 502 -4.16 29.07 -29.90
C THR A 502 -3.42 28.35 -28.78
N THR A 503 -4.08 28.02 -27.66
CA THR A 503 -3.43 27.45 -26.46
C THR A 503 -3.75 25.98 -26.18
N ALA A 504 -4.79 25.40 -26.79
CA ALA A 504 -5.15 24.01 -26.52
C ALA A 504 -4.05 23.06 -27.03
N SER A 505 -3.67 22.13 -26.18
CA SER A 505 -2.66 21.10 -26.41
C SER A 505 -3.10 19.88 -25.59
N TYR A 506 -2.62 18.70 -25.93
CA TYR A 506 -2.74 17.52 -25.08
C TYR A 506 -2.23 17.82 -23.66
N THR A 507 -1.07 18.48 -23.53
CA THR A 507 -0.55 18.91 -22.21
C THR A 507 -1.56 19.77 -21.44
N SER A 508 -2.22 20.74 -22.10
CA SER A 508 -3.25 21.58 -21.44
C SER A 508 -4.53 20.82 -21.13
N ALA A 509 -4.85 19.76 -21.87
CA ALA A 509 -6.02 18.92 -21.62
C ALA A 509 -5.81 18.00 -20.40
N VAL A 510 -4.59 17.51 -20.21
CA VAL A 510 -4.25 16.64 -19.06
C VAL A 510 -3.92 17.45 -17.80
N ALA A 511 -3.53 18.72 -17.95
CA ALA A 511 -3.35 19.67 -16.84
C ALA A 511 -4.71 20.08 -16.23
N THR A 512 -5.30 19.18 -15.45
CA THR A 512 -6.56 19.38 -14.75
C THR A 512 -6.35 20.11 -13.43
N SER A 513 -7.33 20.91 -13.01
CA SER A 513 -7.30 21.51 -11.68
C SER A 513 -7.58 20.45 -10.61
N PRO A 514 -7.02 20.57 -9.40
CA PRO A 514 -7.33 19.65 -8.31
C PRO A 514 -8.83 19.54 -8.01
N LEU A 515 -9.29 18.32 -7.72
CA LEU A 515 -10.63 18.11 -7.18
C LEU A 515 -10.75 18.73 -5.79
N SER A 516 -11.95 19.18 -5.47
CA SER A 516 -12.34 19.62 -4.13
C SER A 516 -13.73 19.08 -3.81
N PRO A 517 -14.15 19.03 -2.54
CA PRO A 517 -15.53 18.64 -2.19
C PRO A 517 -16.61 19.49 -2.89
N SER A 518 -16.29 20.73 -3.26
CA SER A 518 -17.15 21.63 -4.03
C SER A 518 -17.03 21.49 -5.56
N ARG A 519 -16.06 20.72 -6.04
CA ARG A 519 -15.73 20.56 -7.47
C ARG A 519 -15.49 19.10 -7.80
N LEU A 520 -16.57 18.34 -7.92
CA LEU A 520 -16.58 16.91 -8.26
C LEU A 520 -17.24 16.67 -9.63
N HIS A 521 -16.82 17.41 -10.64
CA HIS A 521 -17.24 17.22 -12.03
C HIS A 521 -16.04 16.83 -12.90
N ARG A 522 -16.32 16.07 -13.97
CA ARG A 522 -15.33 15.57 -14.91
C ARG A 522 -14.74 16.66 -15.77
N ASP A 523 -13.53 16.40 -16.24
CA ASP A 523 -12.94 17.10 -17.37
C ASP A 523 -13.52 16.62 -18.72
N GLN A 524 -13.20 17.33 -19.80
CA GLN A 524 -13.73 17.04 -21.14
C GLN A 524 -13.39 15.63 -21.65
N PHE A 525 -12.24 15.08 -21.27
CA PHE A 525 -11.72 13.81 -21.79
C PHE A 525 -11.73 12.68 -20.75
N GLY A 526 -12.22 12.95 -19.53
CA GLY A 526 -12.30 11.98 -18.45
C GLY A 526 -10.93 11.49 -17.97
N PHE A 527 -9.92 12.34 -18.03
CA PHE A 527 -8.60 12.06 -17.46
C PHE A 527 -8.62 12.14 -15.93
N GLN A 528 -9.49 12.95 -15.35
CA GLN A 528 -9.63 13.11 -13.91
C GLN A 528 -10.79 12.27 -13.40
N LYS A 529 -10.50 11.44 -12.40
CA LYS A 529 -11.44 10.54 -11.75
C LYS A 529 -11.25 10.59 -10.24
N LEU A 530 -12.25 10.13 -9.51
CA LEU A 530 -12.12 9.92 -8.09
C LEU A 530 -11.60 8.50 -7.82
N LEU A 531 -10.40 8.40 -7.26
CA LEU A 531 -9.76 7.14 -6.90
C LEU A 531 -10.12 6.81 -5.45
N VAL A 532 -11.04 5.86 -5.25
CA VAL A 532 -11.43 5.43 -3.91
C VAL A 532 -10.67 4.16 -3.54
N VAL A 533 -9.96 4.19 -2.42
CA VAL A 533 -9.20 3.07 -1.88
C VAL A 533 -9.73 2.67 -0.51
N ALA A 534 -9.73 1.37 -0.25
CA ALA A 534 -10.04 0.80 1.05
C ALA A 534 -8.77 0.12 1.59
N THR A 535 -8.32 0.51 2.78
CA THR A 535 -7.22 -0.15 3.48
C THR A 535 -7.71 -1.47 4.10
N LYS A 536 -6.78 -2.39 4.39
CA LYS A 536 -7.08 -3.67 5.06
C LYS A 536 -7.88 -3.46 6.36
N ASP A 537 -7.49 -2.42 7.08
CA ASP A 537 -7.97 -2.02 8.40
C ASP A 537 -9.30 -1.24 8.41
N GLY A 538 -9.94 -1.07 7.24
CA GLY A 538 -11.26 -0.44 7.14
C GLY A 538 -11.25 1.09 7.05
N LYS A 539 -10.12 1.70 6.66
CA LYS A 539 -10.07 3.13 6.30
C LYS A 539 -10.39 3.30 4.81
N LEU A 540 -11.33 4.17 4.50
CA LEU A 540 -11.65 4.57 3.14
C LEU A 540 -11.06 5.94 2.85
N VAL A 541 -10.38 6.06 1.72
CA VAL A 541 -9.80 7.33 1.28
C VAL A 541 -10.15 7.54 -0.18
N ALA A 542 -10.68 8.70 -0.52
CA ALA A 542 -10.86 9.12 -1.90
C ALA A 542 -9.79 10.15 -2.26
N MET A 543 -9.08 9.89 -3.35
CA MET A 543 -8.00 10.72 -3.86
C MET A 543 -8.33 11.22 -5.26
N ASP A 544 -7.86 12.40 -5.59
CA ASP A 544 -7.87 12.92 -6.95
C ASP A 544 -6.86 12.13 -7.80
N SER A 545 -7.32 11.46 -8.86
CA SER A 545 -6.43 10.70 -9.74
C SER A 545 -5.40 11.58 -10.44
N ALA A 546 -5.60 12.91 -10.53
CA ALA A 546 -4.68 13.80 -11.22
C ALA A 546 -3.44 14.18 -10.39
N ASN A 547 -3.53 14.20 -9.06
CA ASN A 547 -2.45 14.70 -8.19
C ASN A 547 -2.27 13.94 -6.86
N GLY A 548 -3.07 12.92 -6.59
CA GLY A 548 -2.98 12.10 -5.38
C GLY A 548 -3.50 12.77 -4.09
N LYS A 549 -4.01 14.00 -4.16
CA LYS A 549 -4.54 14.68 -2.97
C LYS A 549 -5.81 13.99 -2.47
N ILE A 550 -5.90 13.85 -1.15
CA ILE A 550 -7.07 13.32 -0.48
C ILE A 550 -8.21 14.33 -0.57
N VAL A 551 -9.35 13.90 -1.12
CA VAL A 551 -10.60 14.66 -1.21
C VAL A 551 -11.43 14.45 0.05
N TRP A 552 -11.54 13.20 0.51
CA TRP A 552 -12.17 12.83 1.77
C TRP A 552 -11.56 11.54 2.32
N ALA A 553 -11.64 11.36 3.65
CA ALA A 553 -11.27 10.12 4.34
C ALA A 553 -12.37 9.74 5.35
N ARG A 554 -12.61 8.44 5.52
CA ARG A 554 -13.62 7.89 6.44
C ARG A 554 -13.10 6.64 7.12
N ASN A 555 -13.43 6.49 8.39
CA ASN A 555 -13.13 5.31 9.17
C ASN A 555 -14.38 4.42 9.24
N LEU A 556 -14.23 3.10 9.05
CA LEU A 556 -15.33 2.16 9.25
C LEU A 556 -15.22 1.37 10.57
N GLY A 557 -14.05 1.28 11.21
CA GLY A 557 -13.87 0.31 12.30
C GLY A 557 -12.59 0.39 13.13
N THR A 558 -11.87 1.51 13.14
CA THR A 558 -10.72 1.71 14.04
C THR A 558 -11.18 2.44 15.31
N THR A 559 -11.64 1.67 16.30
CA THR A 559 -12.38 2.15 17.47
C THR A 559 -11.62 2.02 18.79
N ASN A 560 -10.64 1.11 18.89
CA ASN A 560 -10.04 0.76 20.16
C ASN A 560 -8.50 0.59 20.08
N GLU A 561 -7.88 0.42 21.24
CA GLU A 561 -6.43 0.24 21.40
C GLU A 561 -5.95 -1.17 20.99
N ASN A 562 -6.86 -2.16 20.99
CA ASN A 562 -6.58 -3.55 20.66
C ASN A 562 -6.43 -3.79 19.15
N GLY A 563 -6.61 -2.76 18.32
CA GLY A 563 -6.45 -2.79 16.88
C GLY A 563 -7.75 -2.56 16.13
N THR A 564 -7.77 -3.01 14.88
CA THR A 564 -8.89 -2.75 13.97
C THR A 564 -9.97 -3.81 14.14
N GLU A 565 -11.22 -3.39 14.40
CA GLU A 565 -12.35 -4.32 14.49
C GLU A 565 -12.77 -4.83 13.10
N LEU A 566 -12.29 -4.21 12.01
CA LEU A 566 -12.68 -4.54 10.65
C LEU A 566 -11.50 -4.98 9.78
N ALA A 567 -11.73 -6.04 9.00
CA ALA A 567 -10.87 -6.46 7.89
C ALA A 567 -11.66 -6.40 6.57
N VAL A 568 -11.24 -5.55 5.63
CA VAL A 568 -11.92 -5.39 4.33
C VAL A 568 -11.70 -6.62 3.45
N SER A 569 -12.79 -7.23 3.00
CA SER A 569 -12.78 -8.37 2.07
C SER A 569 -12.84 -7.92 0.60
N GLY A 570 -13.59 -6.85 0.31
CA GLY A 570 -13.66 -6.29 -1.04
C GLY A 570 -14.51 -5.03 -1.16
N MET A 571 -14.41 -4.38 -2.32
CA MET A 571 -15.17 -3.17 -2.67
C MET A 571 -15.69 -3.25 -4.11
N TRP A 572 -16.93 -2.86 -4.36
CA TRP A 572 -17.56 -2.91 -5.69
C TRP A 572 -18.26 -1.59 -6.01
N ASN A 573 -18.24 -1.21 -7.28
CA ASN A 573 -19.09 -0.14 -7.77
C ASN A 573 -20.50 -0.72 -8.01
N VAL A 574 -21.46 -0.32 -7.17
CA VAL A 574 -22.84 -0.83 -7.22
C VAL A 574 -23.82 0.14 -7.86
N ARG A 575 -23.39 1.39 -8.05
CA ARG A 575 -24.07 2.37 -8.91
C ARG A 575 -23.03 3.30 -9.51
N GLY A 576 -22.88 3.24 -10.83
CA GLY A 576 -22.12 4.23 -11.58
C GLY A 576 -22.87 5.55 -11.69
N GLN A 577 -22.25 6.52 -12.34
CA GLN A 577 -22.89 7.79 -12.65
C GLN A 577 -24.06 7.55 -13.63
N SER A 578 -25.30 7.77 -13.17
CA SER A 578 -26.51 7.70 -13.98
C SER A 578 -27.51 8.77 -13.52
N ASP A 579 -28.55 9.01 -14.32
CA ASP A 579 -29.60 10.02 -14.06
C ASP A 579 -30.39 9.78 -12.75
N LEU A 580 -30.20 8.64 -12.08
CA LEU A 580 -31.00 8.15 -10.94
C LEU A 580 -30.28 8.25 -9.57
N GLY A 581 -29.24 9.08 -9.45
CA GLY A 581 -28.64 9.48 -8.17
C GLY A 581 -27.11 9.38 -8.10
N ALA A 582 -26.54 9.78 -6.97
CA ALA A 582 -25.08 9.81 -6.77
C ALA A 582 -24.43 8.41 -6.87
N PRO A 583 -23.19 8.31 -7.35
CA PRO A 583 -22.48 7.03 -7.45
C PRO A 583 -22.24 6.39 -6.07
N MET A 584 -22.43 5.08 -6.00
CA MET A 584 -22.40 4.31 -4.74
C MET A 584 -21.43 3.13 -4.83
N LEU A 585 -20.66 2.95 -3.76
CA LEU A 585 -19.78 1.81 -3.55
C LEU A 585 -20.36 0.89 -2.47
N ALA A 586 -20.15 -0.41 -2.63
CA ALA A 586 -20.40 -1.40 -1.58
C ALA A 586 -19.06 -1.93 -1.06
N VAL A 587 -18.89 -1.95 0.26
CA VAL A 587 -17.72 -2.50 0.95
C VAL A 587 -18.19 -3.67 1.80
N ILE A 588 -17.58 -4.84 1.61
CA ILE A 588 -17.80 -6.01 2.45
C ILE A 588 -16.57 -6.19 3.34
N ALA A 589 -16.79 -6.32 4.64
CA ALA A 589 -15.74 -6.48 5.63
C ALA A 589 -16.14 -7.53 6.67
N VAL A 590 -15.13 -8.12 7.30
CA VAL A 590 -15.29 -8.94 8.49
C VAL A 590 -15.15 -8.06 9.72
N ARG A 591 -16.10 -8.14 10.64
CA ARG A 591 -16.01 -7.52 11.96
C ARG A 591 -15.67 -8.56 13.02
N THR A 592 -14.70 -8.27 13.87
CA THR A 592 -14.33 -9.08 15.03
C THR A 592 -14.48 -8.26 16.30
N ARG A 593 -15.38 -8.68 17.20
CA ARG A 593 -15.62 -8.04 18.51
C ARG A 593 -15.85 -9.12 19.57
N ASP A 594 -15.11 -9.09 20.66
CA ASP A 594 -15.26 -10.04 21.78
C ASP A 594 -15.31 -11.52 21.34
N GLN A 595 -14.45 -11.88 20.37
CA GLN A 595 -14.39 -13.19 19.70
C GLN A 595 -15.57 -13.54 18.77
N ASP A 596 -16.61 -12.70 18.69
CA ASP A 596 -17.64 -12.82 17.67
C ASP A 596 -17.14 -12.30 16.32
N ILE A 597 -17.32 -13.11 15.28
CA ILE A 597 -16.88 -12.82 13.92
C ILE A 597 -18.11 -12.74 13.05
N THR A 598 -18.32 -11.58 12.41
CA THR A 598 -19.48 -11.35 11.55
C THR A 598 -19.07 -10.72 10.23
N THR A 599 -19.78 -11.04 9.16
CA THR A 599 -19.64 -10.36 7.87
C THR A 599 -20.59 -9.18 7.82
N VAL A 600 -20.06 -7.98 7.55
CA VAL A 600 -20.81 -6.72 7.49
C VAL A 600 -20.65 -6.05 6.12
N GLY A 601 -21.73 -5.42 5.65
CA GLY A 601 -21.76 -4.65 4.41
C GLY A 601 -22.03 -3.17 4.64
N PHE A 602 -21.33 -2.32 3.90
CA PHE A 602 -21.49 -0.85 3.91
C PHE A 602 -21.81 -0.34 2.51
N HIS A 603 -22.72 0.62 2.41
CA HIS A 603 -22.88 1.44 1.20
C HIS A 603 -22.33 2.83 1.44
N VAL A 604 -21.49 3.28 0.52
CA VAL A 604 -20.73 4.52 0.64
C VAL A 604 -21.00 5.38 -0.59
N ASN A 605 -21.44 6.61 -0.38
CA ASN A 605 -21.49 7.61 -1.44
C ASN A 605 -20.07 7.92 -1.88
N ALA A 606 -19.76 7.66 -3.15
CA ALA A 606 -18.39 7.78 -3.63
C ALA A 606 -17.86 9.22 -3.57
N TYR A 607 -18.72 10.23 -3.78
CA TYR A 607 -18.31 11.63 -3.82
C TYR A 607 -18.11 12.24 -2.44
N THR A 608 -18.95 11.88 -1.46
CA THR A 608 -18.93 12.50 -0.12
C THR A 608 -18.28 11.61 0.95
N GLY A 609 -18.12 10.31 0.66
CA GLY A 609 -17.73 9.30 1.64
C GLY A 609 -18.82 9.01 2.68
N GLU A 610 -20.03 9.55 2.52
CA GLU A 610 -21.10 9.30 3.48
C GLU A 610 -21.55 7.84 3.43
N VAL A 611 -21.55 7.19 4.59
CA VAL A 611 -21.95 5.80 4.74
C VAL A 611 -23.42 5.74 5.13
N SER A 612 -24.21 4.98 4.36
CA SER A 612 -25.64 4.81 4.61
C SER A 612 -25.89 3.87 5.80
N GLY A 613 -26.93 4.16 6.58
CA GLY A 613 -27.39 3.33 7.70
C GLY A 613 -27.11 3.95 9.05
N ASP A 614 -27.31 3.16 10.09
CA ASP A 614 -27.17 3.61 11.47
C ASP A 614 -25.71 3.83 11.85
N ARG A 615 -25.49 4.79 12.74
CA ARG A 615 -24.19 5.07 13.36
C ARG A 615 -24.23 4.63 14.81
N ASP A 616 -23.09 4.16 15.28
CA ASP A 616 -22.87 3.87 16.68
C ASP A 616 -23.01 5.16 17.50
N THR A 617 -23.80 5.13 18.56
CA THR A 617 -24.14 6.33 19.35
C THR A 617 -22.97 6.86 20.17
N VAL A 618 -21.95 6.03 20.41
CA VAL A 618 -20.78 6.38 21.22
C VAL A 618 -19.63 6.84 20.33
N THR A 619 -19.31 6.07 19.30
CA THR A 619 -18.16 6.35 18.43
C THR A 619 -18.50 7.23 17.23
N GLY A 620 -19.78 7.36 16.88
CA GLY A 620 -20.23 8.06 15.68
C GLY A 620 -19.87 7.35 14.37
N LEU A 621 -19.25 6.17 14.42
CA LEU A 621 -18.86 5.37 13.27
C LEU A 621 -20.06 4.62 12.68
N PRO A 622 -20.03 4.29 11.37
CA PRO A 622 -21.09 3.52 10.76
C PRO A 622 -21.13 2.08 11.28
N SER A 623 -22.30 1.63 11.72
CA SER A 623 -22.49 0.27 12.22
C SER A 623 -22.45 -0.77 11.10
N GLY A 624 -22.77 -0.39 9.86
CA GLY A 624 -22.91 -1.32 8.74
C GLY A 624 -24.10 -2.28 8.95
N LYS A 625 -24.40 -3.10 7.95
CA LYS A 625 -25.45 -4.13 8.05
C LYS A 625 -24.81 -5.51 8.14
N THR A 626 -25.16 -6.27 9.16
CA THR A 626 -24.75 -7.67 9.29
C THR A 626 -25.39 -8.52 8.19
N ILE A 627 -24.58 -9.31 7.50
CA ILE A 627 -24.99 -10.19 6.40
C ILE A 627 -25.06 -11.64 6.89
N SER A 628 -24.01 -12.10 7.56
CA SER A 628 -23.90 -13.47 8.09
C SER A 628 -22.91 -13.52 9.26
N SER A 629 -22.97 -14.58 10.07
CA SER A 629 -21.90 -14.91 11.01
C SER A 629 -20.71 -15.57 10.28
N GLY A 630 -19.52 -15.43 10.84
CA GLY A 630 -18.27 -15.94 10.25
C GLY A 630 -17.70 -15.07 9.13
N HIS A 631 -16.69 -15.60 8.44
CA HIS A 631 -16.05 -14.95 7.29
C HIS A 631 -16.83 -15.18 5.98
N PRO A 632 -16.81 -14.23 5.03
CA PRO A 632 -17.33 -14.49 3.70
C PRO A 632 -16.34 -15.38 2.95
N VAL A 633 -16.85 -16.39 2.23
CA VAL A 633 -16.06 -17.23 1.33
C VAL A 633 -15.79 -16.49 0.02
N THR A 634 -16.83 -15.85 -0.53
CA THR A 634 -16.72 -15.04 -1.74
C THR A 634 -17.87 -14.03 -1.83
N ALA A 635 -17.67 -12.96 -2.60
CA ALA A 635 -18.70 -11.96 -2.88
C ALA A 635 -18.59 -11.47 -4.33
N PHE A 636 -19.73 -11.31 -5.00
CA PHE A 636 -19.78 -10.89 -6.40
C PHE A 636 -21.11 -10.18 -6.75
N PRO A 637 -21.12 -9.26 -7.73
CA PRO A 637 -22.34 -8.58 -8.14
C PRO A 637 -23.29 -9.51 -8.93
N ILE A 638 -24.59 -9.36 -8.70
CA ILE A 638 -25.65 -10.06 -9.45
C ILE A 638 -26.44 -9.06 -10.32
N PRO A 639 -27.12 -9.52 -11.40
CA PRO A 639 -27.80 -8.63 -12.35
C PRO A 639 -29.17 -8.14 -11.84
N PHE A 640 -29.24 -7.78 -10.55
CA PHE A 640 -30.45 -7.28 -9.91
C PHE A 640 -30.17 -5.96 -9.21
N GLU A 641 -31.16 -5.07 -9.23
CA GLU A 641 -31.17 -3.85 -8.45
C GLU A 641 -32.04 -4.03 -7.20
N ASN A 642 -31.61 -3.40 -6.10
CA ASN A 642 -32.35 -3.46 -4.86
C ASN A 642 -33.66 -2.67 -4.93
N CYS A 643 -34.70 -3.25 -4.34
CA CYS A 643 -36.09 -2.83 -4.44
C CYS A 643 -36.41 -1.41 -3.93
N GLY A 644 -35.62 -0.88 -2.98
CA GLY A 644 -35.86 0.45 -2.41
C GLY A 644 -34.74 1.44 -2.70
N THR A 645 -33.52 0.93 -2.92
CA THR A 645 -32.36 1.79 -3.12
C THR A 645 -31.97 1.92 -4.58
N ASN A 646 -32.32 0.99 -5.48
CA ASN A 646 -31.83 0.90 -6.88
C ASN A 646 -30.30 0.77 -7.00
N VAL A 647 -29.63 0.18 -6.01
CA VAL A 647 -28.20 -0.19 -6.14
C VAL A 647 -28.10 -1.63 -6.62
N ARG A 648 -27.07 -1.95 -7.41
CA ARG A 648 -26.79 -3.33 -7.80
C ARG A 648 -26.52 -4.18 -6.56
N VAL A 649 -27.17 -5.33 -6.50
CA VAL A 649 -27.07 -6.26 -5.36
C VAL A 649 -25.81 -7.12 -5.49
N LEU A 650 -25.19 -7.41 -4.35
CA LEU A 650 -24.10 -8.37 -4.23
C LEU A 650 -24.63 -9.69 -3.65
N ALA A 651 -24.18 -10.81 -4.20
CA ALA A 651 -24.24 -12.10 -3.55
C ALA A 651 -23.00 -12.26 -2.65
N VAL A 652 -23.21 -12.75 -1.42
CA VAL A 652 -22.17 -13.00 -0.42
C VAL A 652 -22.37 -14.40 0.11
N VAL A 653 -21.39 -15.27 -0.08
CA VAL A 653 -21.44 -16.66 0.34
C VAL A 653 -20.76 -16.79 1.69
N ASP A 654 -21.44 -17.38 2.67
CA ASP A 654 -20.89 -17.62 4.01
C ASP A 654 -20.19 -18.98 4.14
N GLN A 655 -19.57 -19.22 5.30
CA GLN A 655 -18.89 -20.49 5.62
C GLN A 655 -19.82 -21.71 5.67
N SER A 656 -21.14 -21.50 5.81
CA SER A 656 -22.14 -22.56 5.75
C SER A 656 -22.61 -22.84 4.31
N GLN A 657 -21.91 -22.30 3.31
CA GLN A 657 -22.25 -22.37 1.89
C GLN A 657 -23.67 -21.85 1.58
N GLN A 658 -24.14 -20.85 2.33
CA GLN A 658 -25.39 -20.15 2.01
C GLN A 658 -25.09 -18.86 1.26
N LEU A 659 -25.84 -18.63 0.18
CA LEU A 659 -25.78 -17.41 -0.59
C LEU A 659 -26.72 -16.38 0.03
N ASN A 660 -26.15 -15.37 0.66
CA ASN A 660 -26.83 -14.19 1.17
C ASN A 660 -26.80 -13.06 0.15
N ILE A 661 -27.76 -12.14 0.19
CA ILE A 661 -27.79 -10.97 -0.70
C ILE A 661 -27.66 -9.66 0.07
N PHE A 662 -26.85 -8.74 -0.45
CA PHE A 662 -26.61 -7.43 0.13
C PHE A 662 -26.78 -6.33 -0.92
N PRO A 663 -27.68 -5.34 -0.72
CA PRO A 663 -28.65 -5.23 0.37
C PRO A 663 -29.84 -6.20 0.20
N ALA A 664 -30.35 -6.70 1.32
CA ALA A 664 -31.44 -7.68 1.34
C ALA A 664 -32.73 -7.15 0.68
N CYS A 665 -33.32 -7.94 -0.23
CA CYS A 665 -34.67 -7.75 -0.72
C CYS A 665 -35.32 -9.09 -1.10
N LYS A 666 -36.53 -9.36 -0.58
CA LYS A 666 -37.28 -10.59 -0.87
C LYS A 666 -37.61 -10.78 -2.35
N LYS A 667 -37.94 -9.70 -3.08
CA LYS A 667 -38.20 -9.76 -4.54
C LYS A 667 -36.94 -10.15 -5.33
N VAL A 668 -35.78 -9.65 -4.91
CA VAL A 668 -34.49 -10.03 -5.51
C VAL A 668 -34.16 -11.48 -5.19
N ALA A 669 -34.37 -11.94 -3.95
CA ALA A 669 -34.16 -13.34 -3.58
C ALA A 669 -35.07 -14.29 -4.38
N ALA A 670 -36.33 -13.92 -4.61
CA ALA A 670 -37.25 -14.69 -5.47
C ALA A 670 -36.77 -14.74 -6.93
N GLY A 671 -36.43 -13.58 -7.51
CA GLY A 671 -35.90 -13.53 -8.88
C GLY A 671 -34.56 -14.26 -9.04
N LEU A 672 -33.72 -14.25 -8.02
CA LEU A 672 -32.47 -15.02 -8.00
C LEU A 672 -32.74 -16.53 -7.94
N ALA A 673 -33.78 -16.96 -7.23
CA ALA A 673 -34.20 -18.36 -7.21
C ALA A 673 -34.75 -18.82 -8.57
N ASP A 674 -35.47 -17.95 -9.28
CA ASP A 674 -35.97 -18.20 -10.64
C ASP A 674 -34.84 -18.34 -11.68
N MET A 675 -33.67 -17.76 -11.40
CA MET A 675 -32.46 -17.86 -12.23
C MET A 675 -31.34 -18.69 -11.57
N SER A 676 -31.68 -19.55 -10.61
CA SER A 676 -30.70 -20.33 -9.83
C SER A 676 -29.83 -21.25 -10.69
N ASP A 677 -30.34 -21.67 -11.85
CA ASP A 677 -29.65 -22.45 -12.87
C ASP A 677 -28.66 -21.63 -13.74
N LYS A 678 -28.65 -20.30 -13.61
CA LYS A 678 -27.80 -19.38 -14.40
C LYS A 678 -26.74 -18.67 -13.56
N VAL A 679 -26.74 -18.89 -12.25
CA VAL A 679 -25.80 -18.27 -11.32
C VAL A 679 -24.80 -19.30 -10.84
N PHE A 680 -23.53 -18.99 -11.05
CA PHE A 680 -22.41 -19.88 -10.73
C PHE A 680 -21.35 -19.10 -9.98
N TYR A 681 -20.71 -19.78 -9.04
CA TYR A 681 -19.55 -19.27 -8.35
C TYR A 681 -18.63 -20.43 -7.97
N THR A 682 -17.36 -20.12 -7.75
CA THR A 682 -16.34 -21.12 -7.40
C THR A 682 -15.78 -20.84 -6.02
N THR A 683 -15.53 -21.91 -5.27
CA THR A 683 -14.87 -21.86 -3.97
C THR A 683 -13.64 -22.76 -3.99
N LEU A 684 -12.64 -22.38 -3.20
CA LEU A 684 -11.45 -23.19 -2.98
C LEU A 684 -11.57 -23.86 -1.61
N GLU A 685 -11.62 -25.18 -1.60
CA GLU A 685 -11.61 -25.97 -0.38
C GLU A 685 -10.25 -26.64 -0.21
N ARG A 686 -9.66 -26.50 0.97
CA ARG A 686 -8.39 -27.13 1.32
C ARG A 686 -8.64 -28.20 2.37
N ASP A 687 -8.29 -29.43 2.04
CA ASP A 687 -8.35 -30.57 2.95
C ASP A 687 -6.92 -31.07 3.23
N LEU A 688 -6.65 -31.37 4.50
CA LEU A 688 -5.36 -31.86 4.97
C LEU A 688 -5.01 -33.23 4.37
N VAL A 689 -6.01 -34.02 3.98
CA VAL A 689 -5.84 -35.39 3.47
C VAL A 689 -6.02 -35.49 1.96
N SER A 690 -7.06 -34.87 1.40
CA SER A 690 -7.37 -34.94 -0.04
C SER A 690 -6.73 -33.85 -0.90
N GLY A 691 -5.98 -32.92 -0.30
CA GLY A 691 -5.30 -31.83 -1.00
C GLY A 691 -6.23 -30.64 -1.25
N THR A 692 -5.90 -29.85 -2.27
CA THR A 692 -6.71 -28.68 -2.65
C THR A 692 -7.74 -29.08 -3.71
N LYS A 693 -9.01 -28.70 -3.51
CA LYS A 693 -10.08 -28.90 -4.50
C LYS A 693 -10.79 -27.58 -4.82
N LEU A 694 -11.05 -27.35 -6.10
CA LEU A 694 -11.85 -26.23 -6.60
C LEU A 694 -13.26 -26.74 -6.89
N VAL A 695 -14.25 -26.13 -6.26
CA VAL A 695 -15.65 -26.57 -6.35
C VAL A 695 -16.48 -25.47 -7.00
N GLY A 696 -17.27 -25.84 -8.01
CA GLY A 696 -18.27 -24.96 -8.60
C GLY A 696 -19.62 -25.19 -7.96
N HIS A 697 -20.30 -24.11 -7.60
CA HIS A 697 -21.60 -24.16 -6.93
C HIS A 697 -22.65 -23.39 -7.74
N SER A 698 -23.91 -23.77 -7.55
CA SER A 698 -25.07 -22.97 -7.95
C SER A 698 -26.06 -22.82 -6.79
N PRO A 699 -26.84 -21.74 -6.74
CA PRO A 699 -27.96 -21.63 -5.80
C PRO A 699 -29.01 -22.71 -6.06
N VAL A 700 -29.81 -23.01 -5.04
CA VAL A 700 -30.94 -23.94 -5.09
C VAL A 700 -32.22 -23.21 -4.72
N SER A 701 -33.29 -23.44 -5.50
CA SER A 701 -34.64 -22.93 -5.23
C SER A 701 -35.44 -23.93 -4.37
N PRO A 702 -36.33 -23.49 -3.46
CA PRO A 702 -36.73 -22.11 -3.15
C PRO A 702 -35.80 -21.41 -2.13
N PRO A 703 -35.84 -20.08 -2.03
CA PRO A 703 -35.05 -19.33 -1.06
C PRO A 703 -35.55 -19.57 0.37
N ILE A 704 -34.62 -19.61 1.33
CA ILE A 704 -34.90 -19.60 2.76
C ILE A 704 -34.86 -18.15 3.24
N ASN A 705 -36.04 -17.53 3.31
CA ASN A 705 -36.22 -16.11 3.63
C ASN A 705 -35.55 -15.16 2.60
N ILE A 706 -34.29 -14.77 2.83
CA ILE A 706 -33.48 -13.94 1.92
C ILE A 706 -32.21 -14.63 1.45
N SER A 707 -31.93 -15.84 1.96
CA SER A 707 -30.74 -16.63 1.64
C SER A 707 -31.13 -17.80 0.72
N LEU A 708 -30.20 -18.27 -0.10
CA LEU A 708 -30.37 -19.47 -0.90
C LEU A 708 -29.34 -20.50 -0.45
N ARG A 709 -29.78 -21.76 -0.28
CA ARG A 709 -28.84 -22.87 -0.18
C ARG A 709 -28.10 -23.02 -1.50
N THR A 710 -26.91 -23.57 -1.45
CA THR A 710 -26.13 -23.83 -2.65
C THR A 710 -25.84 -25.32 -2.77
N SER A 711 -25.74 -25.79 -4.01
CA SER A 711 -25.41 -27.18 -4.34
C SER A 711 -24.15 -27.20 -5.19
N GLU A 712 -23.30 -28.19 -4.94
CA GLU A 712 -22.14 -28.46 -5.79
C GLU A 712 -22.58 -28.91 -7.19
N ARG A 713 -21.90 -28.38 -8.22
CA ARG A 713 -22.14 -28.67 -9.63
C ARG A 713 -21.01 -29.48 -10.25
N TRP A 714 -19.78 -29.14 -9.91
CA TRP A 714 -18.58 -29.80 -10.39
C TRP A 714 -17.47 -29.61 -9.37
N THR A 715 -16.51 -30.54 -9.36
CA THR A 715 -15.35 -30.49 -8.47
C THR A 715 -14.11 -30.88 -9.27
N ASN A 716 -13.07 -30.05 -9.18
CA ASN A 716 -11.74 -30.33 -9.69
C ASN A 716 -10.79 -30.54 -8.52
N VAL A 717 -10.16 -31.71 -8.44
CA VAL A 717 -9.21 -32.05 -7.40
C VAL A 717 -7.80 -31.90 -7.96
N PHE A 718 -6.96 -31.11 -7.29
CA PHE A 718 -5.54 -30.98 -7.63
C PHE A 718 -4.73 -32.09 -6.96
N ALA A 719 -3.54 -32.38 -7.48
CA ALA A 719 -2.69 -33.40 -6.87
C ALA A 719 -2.36 -33.03 -5.40
N PRO A 720 -2.19 -33.99 -4.48
CA PRO A 720 -1.94 -33.68 -3.07
C PRO A 720 -0.72 -32.78 -2.81
N GLN A 721 0.32 -32.88 -3.67
CA GLN A 721 1.53 -32.06 -3.62
C GLN A 721 1.38 -30.71 -4.35
N GLU A 722 0.27 -30.49 -5.05
CA GLU A 722 -0.02 -29.29 -5.82
C GLU A 722 -0.86 -28.31 -4.99
N THR A 723 -0.32 -27.12 -4.74
CA THR A 723 -0.97 -26.06 -3.98
C THR A 723 -1.45 -24.95 -4.89
N VAL A 724 -2.72 -24.56 -4.79
CA VAL A 724 -3.28 -23.42 -5.52
C VAL A 724 -2.80 -22.11 -4.91
N LEU A 725 -2.14 -21.29 -5.72
CA LEU A 725 -1.59 -19.99 -5.35
C LEU A 725 -2.60 -18.85 -5.56
N SER A 726 -3.28 -18.83 -6.71
CA SER A 726 -4.23 -17.77 -7.06
C SER A 726 -5.31 -18.27 -8.02
N ILE A 727 -6.48 -17.64 -7.93
CA ILE A 727 -7.62 -17.82 -8.83
C ILE A 727 -8.07 -16.44 -9.27
N GLU A 728 -7.89 -16.12 -10.55
CA GLU A 728 -8.08 -14.78 -11.08
C GLU A 728 -9.09 -14.84 -12.23
N PRO A 729 -10.26 -14.20 -12.13
CA PRO A 729 -11.21 -14.16 -13.22
C PRO A 729 -10.62 -13.38 -14.40
N VAL A 730 -10.96 -13.80 -15.62
CA VAL A 730 -10.54 -13.09 -16.83
C VAL A 730 -11.13 -11.68 -16.85
N VAL A 731 -10.30 -10.70 -17.19
CA VAL A 731 -10.78 -9.33 -17.40
C VAL A 731 -11.56 -9.30 -18.72
N TYR A 732 -12.88 -9.25 -18.61
CA TYR A 732 -13.80 -9.14 -19.73
C TYR A 732 -14.30 -7.69 -19.84
N ASP A 733 -13.71 -6.93 -20.76
CA ASP A 733 -14.01 -5.52 -21.04
C ASP A 733 -14.74 -5.41 -22.39
N ASN A 734 -15.03 -4.20 -22.86
CA ASN A 734 -15.56 -3.98 -24.20
C ASN A 734 -14.60 -4.52 -25.27
N ILE A 735 -15.16 -5.24 -26.25
CA ILE A 735 -14.42 -5.91 -27.32
C ILE A 735 -14.84 -5.30 -28.66
N ALA A 736 -13.92 -4.62 -29.33
CA ALA A 736 -14.19 -4.02 -30.64
C ALA A 736 -14.19 -5.05 -31.78
N SER A 737 -13.39 -6.12 -31.66
CA SER A 737 -13.27 -7.14 -32.70
C SER A 737 -13.26 -8.56 -32.14
N PHE A 738 -14.21 -9.36 -32.62
CA PHE A 738 -14.41 -10.79 -32.29
C PHE A 738 -13.45 -11.72 -33.05
N GLY A 739 -12.79 -11.23 -34.10
CA GLY A 739 -11.85 -12.01 -34.89
C GLY A 739 -10.64 -11.19 -35.34
N ARG A 740 -9.59 -11.88 -35.76
CA ARG A 740 -8.39 -11.29 -36.34
C ARG A 740 -8.30 -11.67 -37.81
N VAL A 741 -8.27 -10.69 -38.70
CA VAL A 741 -8.11 -10.90 -40.14
C VAL A 741 -6.64 -11.23 -40.42
N LEU A 742 -6.42 -12.34 -41.13
CA LEU A 742 -5.10 -12.83 -41.54
C LEU A 742 -4.69 -12.24 -42.90
N GLY A 743 -3.41 -12.37 -43.25
CA GLY A 743 -2.88 -11.85 -44.52
C GLY A 743 -3.50 -12.50 -45.77
N ASP A 744 -4.04 -13.72 -45.64
CA ASP A 744 -4.80 -14.39 -46.69
C ASP A 744 -6.29 -13.99 -46.75
N LYS A 745 -6.69 -12.98 -45.95
CA LYS A 745 -8.07 -12.48 -45.77
C LYS A 745 -9.02 -13.45 -45.07
N SER A 746 -8.53 -14.57 -44.54
CA SER A 746 -9.31 -15.39 -43.63
C SER A 746 -9.42 -14.73 -42.24
N THR A 747 -10.37 -15.19 -41.42
CA THR A 747 -10.60 -14.62 -40.08
C THR A 747 -10.40 -15.70 -39.02
N LEU A 748 -9.51 -15.41 -38.08
CA LEU A 748 -9.28 -16.22 -36.89
C LEU A 748 -10.17 -15.70 -35.74
N TYR A 749 -11.23 -16.43 -35.41
CA TYR A 749 -12.18 -16.01 -34.37
C TYR A 749 -11.61 -16.24 -32.97
N LYS A 750 -11.65 -15.20 -32.14
CA LYS A 750 -11.17 -15.25 -30.76
C LYS A 750 -12.13 -16.10 -29.92
N TYR A 751 -11.59 -16.98 -29.07
CA TYR A 751 -12.40 -17.65 -28.06
C TYR A 751 -12.63 -16.69 -26.89
N LEU A 752 -13.87 -16.21 -26.74
CA LEU A 752 -14.25 -15.17 -25.78
C LEU A 752 -15.31 -15.72 -24.84
N ASN A 753 -14.92 -16.04 -23.60
CA ASN A 753 -15.82 -16.53 -22.58
C ASN A 753 -15.63 -15.71 -21.28
N PRO A 754 -16.67 -15.01 -20.78
CA PRO A 754 -16.57 -14.18 -19.57
C PRO A 754 -16.49 -14.99 -18.27
N HIS A 755 -16.69 -16.32 -18.33
CA HIS A 755 -16.63 -17.23 -17.18
C HIS A 755 -15.30 -17.99 -17.09
N LEU A 756 -14.26 -17.51 -17.77
CA LEU A 756 -12.93 -18.06 -17.62
C LEU A 756 -12.27 -17.52 -16.35
N SER A 757 -11.57 -18.40 -15.64
CA SER A 757 -10.66 -18.05 -14.55
C SER A 757 -9.30 -18.69 -14.77
N VAL A 758 -8.24 -17.95 -14.46
CA VAL A 758 -6.86 -18.43 -14.46
C VAL A 758 -6.54 -18.94 -13.06
N VAL A 759 -6.16 -20.21 -12.97
CA VAL A 759 -5.73 -20.87 -11.74
C VAL A 759 -4.24 -21.17 -11.85
N THR A 760 -3.46 -20.69 -10.88
CA THR A 760 -2.02 -20.93 -10.81
C THR A 760 -1.69 -21.84 -9.65
N THR A 761 -0.82 -22.82 -9.86
CA THR A 761 -0.42 -23.79 -8.85
C THR A 761 1.10 -23.94 -8.74
N ILE A 762 1.55 -24.50 -7.62
CA ILE A 762 2.94 -24.89 -7.40
C ILE A 762 3.00 -26.29 -6.81
N THR A 763 3.95 -27.09 -7.28
CA THR A 763 4.28 -28.42 -6.77
C THR A 763 5.71 -28.36 -6.24
N ALA A 764 5.85 -28.51 -4.92
CA ALA A 764 7.15 -28.63 -4.29
C ALA A 764 7.69 -30.05 -4.52
N LYS A 765 8.99 -30.16 -4.81
CA LYS A 765 9.65 -31.47 -4.95
C LYS A 765 10.06 -31.95 -3.55
N GLU A 766 9.57 -33.11 -3.11
CA GLU A 766 10.02 -33.73 -1.85
C GLU A 766 11.54 -33.98 -1.93
N GLY A 767 12.30 -33.37 -1.01
CA GLY A 767 13.71 -33.69 -0.83
C GLY A 767 13.83 -35.14 -0.39
N SER A 768 14.55 -35.94 -1.17
CA SER A 768 15.05 -37.26 -0.74
C SER A 768 15.78 -37.10 0.61
N GLY A 769 15.43 -37.96 1.58
CA GLY A 769 15.98 -37.90 2.93
C GLY A 769 17.51 -38.03 3.04
N SER A 770 18.00 -37.57 4.18
CA SER A 770 19.32 -37.77 4.80
C SER A 770 20.56 -37.33 4.01
N GLY A 771 21.17 -36.23 4.46
CA GLY A 771 22.52 -35.83 4.09
C GLY A 771 22.78 -34.37 4.48
N SER A 772 23.72 -34.16 5.38
CA SER A 772 24.29 -32.87 5.77
C SER A 772 24.81 -32.08 4.56
N ASP A 773 24.75 -30.75 4.69
CA ASP A 773 25.25 -29.67 3.80
C ASP A 773 24.23 -29.06 2.82
N SER A 774 23.81 -27.83 3.14
CA SER A 774 23.27 -26.76 2.27
C SER A 774 22.97 -25.56 3.17
N ASP A 775 23.96 -24.81 3.65
CA ASP A 775 24.66 -23.70 3.00
C ASP A 775 23.83 -22.92 1.95
N SER A 776 23.65 -21.63 2.22
CA SER A 776 22.91 -20.62 1.44
C SER A 776 21.37 -20.74 1.37
N GLY A 777 20.69 -19.84 2.08
CA GLY A 777 19.26 -19.56 1.92
C GLY A 777 18.97 -18.92 0.56
N LEU A 778 18.99 -19.73 -0.50
CA LEU A 778 18.38 -19.53 -1.82
C LEU A 778 18.63 -20.73 -2.75
N ASP A 779 18.96 -21.90 -2.21
CA ASP A 779 19.23 -23.07 -3.05
C ASP A 779 17.94 -23.74 -3.56
N ALA A 780 17.92 -23.84 -4.89
CA ALA A 780 16.81 -24.22 -5.73
C ALA A 780 16.42 -25.69 -5.56
N THR A 781 15.39 -25.99 -4.77
CA THR A 781 14.55 -27.14 -5.09
C THR A 781 13.69 -26.77 -6.31
N ALA A 782 14.16 -27.10 -7.51
CA ALA A 782 13.41 -26.93 -8.75
C ALA A 782 12.04 -27.64 -8.63
N GLY A 783 10.99 -26.85 -8.44
CA GLY A 783 9.60 -27.30 -8.43
C GLY A 783 8.98 -27.21 -9.83
N SER A 784 7.73 -27.64 -9.96
CA SER A 784 6.92 -27.37 -11.14
C SER A 784 5.75 -26.47 -10.77
N SER A 785 5.45 -25.48 -11.60
CA SER A 785 4.23 -24.69 -11.48
C SER A 785 3.35 -24.90 -12.70
N SER A 786 2.04 -24.94 -12.48
CA SER A 786 1.07 -25.06 -13.56
C SER A 786 0.16 -23.85 -13.63
N VAL A 787 -0.28 -23.52 -14.85
CA VAL A 787 -1.32 -22.54 -15.12
C VAL A 787 -2.46 -23.26 -15.82
N TYR A 788 -3.66 -23.10 -15.29
CA TYR A 788 -4.89 -23.63 -15.86
C TYR A 788 -5.81 -22.46 -16.21
N VAL A 789 -6.35 -22.45 -17.43
CA VAL A 789 -7.51 -21.62 -17.78
C VAL A 789 -8.72 -22.52 -17.67
N MET A 790 -9.60 -22.23 -16.72
CA MET A 790 -10.77 -23.05 -16.43
C MET A 790 -12.05 -22.28 -16.73
N ASP A 791 -13.03 -22.97 -17.30
CA ASP A 791 -14.40 -22.48 -17.38
C ASP A 791 -15.11 -22.75 -16.04
N THR A 792 -15.45 -21.68 -15.31
CA THR A 792 -16.05 -21.78 -13.98
C THR A 792 -17.49 -22.27 -14.00
N THR A 793 -18.13 -22.30 -15.17
CA THR A 793 -19.52 -22.79 -15.27
C THR A 793 -19.58 -24.32 -15.30
N MET A 794 -18.71 -24.94 -16.09
CA MET A 794 -18.70 -26.40 -16.30
C MET A 794 -17.56 -27.11 -15.56
N GLY A 795 -16.58 -26.37 -15.02
CA GLY A 795 -15.37 -26.95 -14.42
C GLY A 795 -14.39 -27.51 -15.45
N ARG A 796 -14.54 -27.15 -16.73
CA ARG A 796 -13.68 -27.68 -17.80
C ARG A 796 -12.38 -26.88 -17.89
N ILE A 797 -11.25 -27.59 -17.91
CA ILE A 797 -9.95 -27.00 -18.22
C ILE A 797 -9.88 -26.74 -19.72
N VAL A 798 -9.81 -25.46 -20.10
CA VAL A 798 -9.70 -24.99 -21.50
C VAL A 798 -8.25 -25.02 -21.98
N TYR A 799 -7.31 -24.68 -21.10
CA TYR A 799 -5.89 -24.71 -21.37
C TYR A 799 -5.13 -25.06 -20.10
N SER A 800 -4.03 -25.80 -20.24
CA SER A 800 -3.08 -26.04 -19.17
C SER A 800 -1.64 -25.97 -19.69
N ALA A 801 -0.74 -25.49 -18.84
CA ALA A 801 0.69 -25.53 -19.08
C ALA A 801 1.42 -25.74 -17.75
N THR A 802 2.46 -26.56 -17.77
CA THR A 802 3.32 -26.83 -16.61
C THR A 802 4.76 -26.45 -16.97
N VAL A 803 5.41 -25.69 -16.09
CA VAL A 803 6.77 -25.19 -16.26
C VAL A 803 7.63 -25.54 -15.05
N GLY A 804 8.90 -25.86 -15.27
CA GLY A 804 9.88 -25.97 -14.19
C GLY A 804 10.21 -24.58 -13.66
N THR A 805 10.08 -24.37 -12.35
CA THR A 805 10.26 -23.04 -11.74
C THR A 805 10.96 -23.13 -10.40
N THR A 806 11.67 -22.05 -10.05
CA THR A 806 12.22 -21.84 -8.71
C THR A 806 11.35 -20.93 -7.85
N ARG A 807 10.35 -20.26 -8.44
CA ARG A 807 9.43 -19.33 -7.75
C ARG A 807 7.99 -19.48 -8.22
N ALA A 808 7.05 -18.90 -7.47
CA ALA A 808 5.64 -18.84 -7.83
C ALA A 808 5.42 -18.23 -9.24
N ILE A 809 4.56 -18.86 -10.03
CA ILE A 809 4.15 -18.37 -11.35
C ILE A 809 3.14 -17.23 -11.22
N LEU A 810 3.29 -16.20 -12.04
CA LEU A 810 2.34 -15.09 -12.14
C LEU A 810 1.62 -15.18 -13.48
N ALA A 811 0.28 -15.16 -13.48
CA ALA A 811 -0.52 -15.24 -14.69
C ALA A 811 -1.70 -14.27 -14.66
N LYS A 812 -1.96 -13.60 -15.79
CA LYS A 812 -3.13 -12.75 -15.99
C LYS A 812 -3.67 -12.93 -17.40
N MET A 813 -4.98 -12.80 -17.57
CA MET A 813 -5.65 -12.94 -18.86
C MET A 813 -6.66 -11.82 -19.09
N VAL A 814 -6.65 -11.29 -20.31
CA VAL A 814 -7.59 -10.27 -20.78
C VAL A 814 -8.16 -10.72 -22.13
N GLU A 815 -9.47 -10.63 -22.31
CA GLU A 815 -10.15 -11.16 -23.51
C GLU A 815 -9.77 -12.64 -23.77
N ASN A 816 -9.07 -12.92 -24.86
CA ASN A 816 -8.58 -14.24 -25.26
C ASN A 816 -7.07 -14.42 -25.05
N TRP A 817 -6.40 -13.45 -24.42
CA TRP A 817 -4.94 -13.35 -24.32
C TRP A 817 -4.46 -13.59 -22.89
N LEU A 818 -3.81 -14.73 -22.68
CA LEU A 818 -3.16 -15.12 -21.43
C LEU A 818 -1.67 -14.78 -21.49
N VAL A 819 -1.17 -14.17 -20.42
CA VAL A 819 0.26 -13.94 -20.22
C VAL A 819 0.66 -14.52 -18.87
N PHE A 820 1.75 -15.27 -18.81
CA PHE A 820 2.29 -15.80 -17.56
C PHE A 820 3.82 -15.77 -17.52
N SER A 821 4.39 -15.50 -16.34
CA SER A 821 5.83 -15.34 -16.11
C SER A 821 6.30 -16.26 -14.98
N TRP A 822 7.48 -16.84 -15.15
CA TRP A 822 8.13 -17.68 -14.15
C TRP A 822 9.66 -17.48 -14.16
N LEU A 823 10.31 -17.97 -13.11
CA LEU A 823 11.76 -17.99 -12.98
C LEU A 823 12.26 -19.43 -13.12
N GLU A 824 13.14 -19.68 -14.08
CA GLU A 824 13.85 -20.95 -14.22
C GLU A 824 15.37 -20.73 -14.08
N ALA A 825 16.15 -21.82 -14.11
CA ALA A 825 17.62 -21.75 -13.95
C ALA A 825 18.30 -20.83 -14.99
N GLY A 826 17.73 -20.68 -16.19
CA GLY A 826 18.23 -19.82 -17.26
C GLY A 826 17.80 -18.34 -17.17
N GLY A 827 17.07 -17.95 -16.11
CA GLY A 827 16.55 -16.60 -15.92
C GLY A 827 15.03 -16.50 -16.05
N TRP A 828 14.54 -15.26 -16.13
CA TRP A 828 13.10 -14.98 -16.19
C TRP A 828 12.53 -15.27 -17.57
N ARG A 829 11.39 -15.95 -17.60
CA ARG A 829 10.63 -16.28 -18.81
C ARG A 829 9.24 -15.69 -18.73
N ILE A 830 8.71 -15.32 -19.89
CA ILE A 830 7.31 -14.90 -20.05
C ILE A 830 6.72 -15.62 -21.25
N SER A 831 5.56 -16.23 -21.07
CA SER A 831 4.81 -16.86 -22.14
C SER A 831 3.57 -16.03 -22.45
N SER A 832 3.32 -15.88 -23.74
CA SER A 832 2.13 -15.25 -24.29
C SER A 832 1.34 -16.32 -25.03
N MET A 833 0.04 -16.42 -24.72
CA MET A 833 -0.85 -17.41 -25.29
C MET A 833 -2.17 -16.74 -25.68
N GLU A 834 -2.67 -17.06 -26.87
CA GLU A 834 -3.98 -16.63 -27.34
C GLU A 834 -4.88 -17.83 -27.65
N LEU A 835 -6.16 -17.72 -27.28
CA LEU A 835 -7.19 -18.72 -27.56
C LEU A 835 -8.07 -18.31 -28.75
N TYR A 836 -8.35 -19.28 -29.62
CA TYR A 836 -9.14 -19.12 -30.84
C TYR A 836 -10.13 -20.27 -31.01
N GLU A 837 -11.23 -20.03 -31.72
CA GLU A 837 -12.17 -21.07 -32.13
C GLU A 837 -11.59 -21.86 -33.31
N ASP A 838 -11.65 -23.20 -33.24
CA ASP A 838 -11.23 -24.08 -34.33
C ASP A 838 -12.43 -24.42 -35.24
N ARG A 839 -12.57 -23.69 -36.35
CA ARG A 839 -13.67 -23.85 -37.32
C ARG A 839 -13.31 -24.66 -38.57
N GLU A 840 -12.03 -24.94 -38.81
CA GLU A 840 -11.62 -25.76 -39.97
C GLU A 840 -11.98 -27.24 -39.78
N SER A 841 -12.15 -27.67 -38.52
CA SER A 841 -12.47 -29.05 -38.16
C SER A 841 -13.93 -29.28 -37.73
N SER A 842 -14.80 -28.26 -37.79
CA SER A 842 -16.19 -28.34 -37.32
C SER A 842 -17.17 -28.69 -38.45
N SER A 843 -18.01 -29.70 -38.20
CA SER A 843 -19.11 -30.12 -39.08
C SER A 843 -20.26 -29.12 -39.08
N GLY A 844 -20.99 -29.01 -40.19
CA GLY A 844 -21.85 -27.87 -40.58
C GLY A 844 -22.97 -27.39 -39.65
N SER A 845 -23.22 -28.00 -38.48
CA SER A 845 -24.14 -27.49 -37.46
C SER A 845 -23.53 -26.40 -36.57
N ASP A 846 -22.22 -26.46 -36.29
CA ASP A 846 -21.52 -25.49 -35.42
C ASP A 846 -21.24 -24.15 -36.13
N ILE A 847 -21.41 -24.11 -37.45
CA ILE A 847 -21.11 -22.93 -38.29
C ILE A 847 -22.25 -21.89 -38.19
N LEU A 848 -23.43 -22.28 -37.71
CA LEU A 848 -24.64 -21.44 -37.62
C LEU A 848 -24.72 -20.59 -36.33
N GLU A 849 -23.85 -20.82 -35.35
CA GLU A 849 -23.78 -19.98 -34.14
C GLU A 849 -23.08 -18.64 -34.43
N SER A 850 -23.64 -17.56 -33.87
CA SER A 850 -23.12 -16.20 -34.06
C SER A 850 -21.72 -16.08 -33.42
N PRO A 851 -20.73 -15.48 -34.10
CA PRO A 851 -19.42 -15.23 -33.54
C PRO A 851 -19.52 -14.49 -32.20
N GLY A 852 -18.86 -15.01 -31.16
CA GLY A 852 -18.79 -14.34 -29.85
C GLY A 852 -19.88 -14.72 -28.84
N SER A 853 -20.75 -15.71 -29.10
CA SER A 853 -21.65 -16.28 -28.08
C SER A 853 -21.22 -17.69 -27.68
N THR A 854 -20.23 -17.83 -26.80
CA THR A 854 -19.93 -19.14 -26.19
C THR A 854 -20.93 -19.40 -25.07
N GLY A 855 -22.07 -19.99 -25.41
CA GLY A 855 -23.07 -20.45 -24.43
C GLY A 855 -22.72 -21.82 -23.83
N PHE A 856 -23.39 -22.14 -22.71
CA PHE A 856 -23.35 -23.42 -21.98
C PHE A 856 -23.48 -24.70 -22.83
N SER A 857 -24.01 -24.59 -24.06
CA SER A 857 -24.34 -25.70 -24.96
C SER A 857 -23.28 -25.96 -26.02
N SER A 858 -22.30 -25.08 -26.20
CA SER A 858 -21.46 -25.07 -27.39
C SER A 858 -20.11 -25.76 -27.12
N SER A 859 -19.93 -26.98 -27.64
CA SER A 859 -18.65 -27.69 -27.60
C SER A 859 -17.68 -27.13 -28.63
N HIS A 860 -17.38 -25.83 -28.56
CA HIS A 860 -16.37 -25.21 -29.41
C HIS A 860 -15.02 -25.89 -29.17
N ARG A 861 -14.40 -26.39 -30.23
CA ARG A 861 -13.00 -26.83 -30.20
C ARG A 861 -12.11 -25.58 -30.12
N ILE A 862 -11.14 -25.60 -29.23
CA ILE A 862 -10.33 -24.43 -28.89
C ILE A 862 -8.92 -24.66 -29.41
N LYS A 863 -8.44 -23.75 -30.26
CA LYS A 863 -7.06 -23.69 -30.74
C LYS A 863 -6.28 -22.70 -29.88
N SER A 864 -5.21 -23.16 -29.26
CA SER A 864 -4.28 -22.30 -28.53
C SER A 864 -3.03 -22.04 -29.37
N VAL A 865 -2.55 -20.79 -29.36
CA VAL A 865 -1.28 -20.41 -29.97
C VAL A 865 -0.43 -19.76 -28.90
N SER A 866 0.76 -20.29 -28.65
CA SER A 866 1.64 -19.81 -27.58
C SER A 866 3.08 -19.63 -28.04
N LYS A 867 3.76 -18.64 -27.44
CA LYS A 867 5.20 -18.42 -27.55
C LYS A 867 5.77 -17.97 -26.22
N THR A 868 6.97 -18.46 -25.94
CA THR A 868 7.75 -18.05 -24.76
C THR A 868 8.85 -17.09 -25.17
N PHE A 869 9.13 -16.14 -24.29
CA PHE A 869 10.17 -15.14 -24.40
C PHE A 869 11.01 -15.10 -23.12
N ILE A 870 12.18 -14.49 -23.19
CA ILE A 870 13.13 -14.27 -22.11
C ILE A 870 13.02 -12.80 -21.68
N LEU A 871 12.93 -12.58 -20.37
CA LEU A 871 12.94 -11.26 -19.76
C LEU A 871 14.29 -11.01 -19.05
N PRO A 872 14.87 -9.81 -19.20
CA PRO A 872 16.10 -9.45 -18.50
C PRO A 872 15.89 -9.12 -17.02
N THR A 873 14.66 -8.80 -16.61
CA THR A 873 14.31 -8.39 -15.24
C THR A 873 13.21 -9.27 -14.67
N GLY A 874 13.18 -9.44 -13.35
CA GLY A 874 12.13 -10.20 -12.69
C GLY A 874 10.78 -9.49 -12.69
N VAL A 875 9.71 -10.27 -12.52
CA VAL A 875 8.33 -9.77 -12.49
C VAL A 875 7.73 -10.01 -11.11
N LYS A 876 7.31 -8.94 -10.43
CA LYS A 876 6.64 -9.01 -9.12
C LYS A 876 5.10 -8.94 -9.24
N SER A 877 4.60 -8.17 -10.20
CA SER A 877 3.16 -8.01 -10.45
C SER A 877 2.90 -7.65 -11.91
N MET A 878 1.69 -7.91 -12.41
CA MET A 878 1.30 -7.64 -13.81
C MET A 878 -0.19 -7.30 -13.94
N GLY A 879 -0.51 -6.53 -14.96
CA GLY A 879 -1.87 -6.13 -15.33
C GLY A 879 -1.95 -5.68 -16.79
N PHE A 880 -3.13 -5.30 -17.26
CA PHE A 880 -3.35 -4.86 -18.64
C PHE A 880 -3.98 -3.47 -18.69
N THR A 881 -3.69 -2.70 -19.72
CA THR A 881 -4.33 -1.40 -19.96
C THR A 881 -5.82 -1.55 -20.28
N ALA A 882 -6.64 -0.64 -19.75
CA ALA A 882 -8.07 -0.56 -20.01
C ALA A 882 -8.42 0.54 -21.04
N SER A 883 -9.43 0.33 -21.88
CA SER A 883 -9.89 1.27 -22.91
C SER A 883 -11.41 1.21 -23.05
N ARG A 884 -12.04 2.33 -23.41
CA ARG A 884 -13.50 2.47 -23.35
C ARG A 884 -14.25 1.52 -24.28
N PHE A 885 -13.75 1.29 -25.49
CA PHE A 885 -14.39 0.50 -26.54
C PHE A 885 -13.60 -0.74 -26.95
N GLY A 886 -12.36 -0.89 -26.47
CA GLY A 886 -11.52 -2.05 -26.79
C GLY A 886 -10.93 -2.00 -28.20
N ILE A 887 -10.79 -0.81 -28.77
CA ILE A 887 -10.23 -0.55 -30.10
C ILE A 887 -8.72 -0.37 -30.01
N THR A 888 -8.24 0.40 -29.02
CA THR A 888 -6.79 0.57 -28.82
C THR A 888 -6.15 -0.76 -28.43
N ALA A 889 -4.87 -0.95 -28.73
CA ALA A 889 -4.19 -2.19 -28.37
C ALA A 889 -4.10 -2.31 -26.84
N ARG A 890 -4.32 -3.51 -26.30
CA ARG A 890 -4.01 -3.79 -24.89
C ARG A 890 -2.49 -3.88 -24.74
N GLU A 891 -1.88 -3.20 -23.77
CA GLU A 891 -0.49 -3.43 -23.36
C GLU A 891 -0.45 -4.18 -22.03
N LEU A 892 0.61 -4.97 -21.85
CA LEU A 892 0.96 -5.55 -20.56
C LEU A 892 1.70 -4.49 -19.74
N VAL A 893 1.26 -4.24 -18.52
CA VAL A 893 2.00 -3.41 -17.55
C VAL A 893 2.54 -4.33 -16.49
N LEU A 894 3.83 -4.23 -16.18
CA LEU A 894 4.48 -5.10 -15.19
C LEU A 894 5.36 -4.30 -14.23
N VAL A 895 5.42 -4.78 -12.99
CA VAL A 895 6.33 -4.29 -11.94
C VAL A 895 7.56 -5.18 -11.94
N THR A 896 8.71 -4.57 -12.14
CA THR A 896 10.00 -5.26 -12.20
C THR A 896 10.51 -5.64 -10.80
N SER A 897 11.58 -6.44 -10.72
CA SER A 897 12.26 -6.74 -9.45
C SER A 897 12.77 -5.49 -8.72
N GLU A 898 13.10 -4.42 -9.46
CA GLU A 898 13.51 -3.11 -8.93
C GLU A 898 12.33 -2.19 -8.57
N ASP A 899 11.10 -2.71 -8.49
CA ASP A 899 9.86 -1.95 -8.24
C ASP A 899 9.58 -0.84 -9.27
N ARG A 900 10.16 -0.94 -10.48
CA ARG A 900 9.83 -0.04 -11.61
C ARG A 900 8.63 -0.57 -12.38
N LEU A 901 7.72 0.32 -12.77
CA LEU A 901 6.59 0.01 -13.64
C LEU A 901 7.01 0.18 -15.11
N ILE A 902 6.85 -0.86 -15.93
CA ILE A 902 7.14 -0.82 -17.37
C ILE A 902 5.94 -1.25 -18.19
N SER A 903 5.79 -0.69 -19.39
CA SER A 903 4.77 -1.14 -20.36
C SER A 903 5.41 -1.96 -21.49
N VAL A 904 4.78 -3.09 -21.82
CA VAL A 904 5.20 -3.99 -22.89
C VAL A 904 4.08 -4.09 -23.92
N SER A 905 4.38 -3.67 -25.14
CA SER A 905 3.41 -3.70 -26.25
C SER A 905 3.01 -5.13 -26.59
N ARG A 906 1.70 -5.37 -26.80
CA ARG A 906 1.18 -6.65 -27.29
C ARG A 906 1.82 -7.12 -28.59
N ARG A 907 2.29 -6.20 -29.45
CA ARG A 907 2.98 -6.56 -30.70
C ARG A 907 4.30 -7.30 -30.45
N LEU A 908 5.00 -6.98 -29.36
CA LEU A 908 6.22 -7.68 -28.96
C LEU A 908 5.91 -9.07 -28.41
N LEU A 909 4.78 -9.22 -27.73
CA LEU A 909 4.32 -10.46 -27.14
C LEU A 909 3.35 -11.25 -28.04
N ASP A 910 3.25 -10.94 -29.33
CA ASP A 910 2.35 -11.66 -30.23
C ASP A 910 2.85 -13.11 -30.42
N PRO A 911 2.07 -14.15 -30.06
CA PRO A 911 2.52 -15.53 -30.16
C PRO A 911 2.61 -16.04 -31.62
N ARG A 912 2.15 -15.26 -32.59
CA ARG A 912 2.22 -15.62 -34.01
C ARG A 912 3.46 -15.06 -34.71
N ARG A 913 4.39 -14.41 -33.98
CA ARG A 913 5.65 -13.93 -34.56
C ARG A 913 6.41 -15.08 -35.24
N PRO A 914 6.73 -14.96 -36.55
CA PRO A 914 7.35 -16.06 -37.30
C PRO A 914 8.80 -16.31 -36.90
N ILE A 915 9.20 -17.58 -36.88
CA ILE A 915 10.61 -17.95 -36.69
C ILE A 915 11.32 -17.79 -38.04
N GLY A 916 12.19 -16.78 -38.16
CA GLY A 916 12.93 -16.48 -39.37
C GLY A 916 12.29 -15.40 -40.24
N LYS A 917 12.46 -15.49 -41.56
CA LYS A 917 12.01 -14.45 -42.50
C LYS A 917 10.48 -14.54 -42.68
N PRO A 918 9.73 -13.44 -42.46
CA PRO A 918 8.28 -13.45 -42.63
C PRO A 918 7.85 -13.78 -44.06
N THR A 919 6.80 -14.58 -44.20
CA THR A 919 6.09 -14.89 -45.45
C THR A 919 5.33 -13.65 -45.96
N SER A 920 4.76 -13.72 -47.18
CA SER A 920 4.00 -12.58 -47.74
C SER A 920 2.76 -12.26 -46.91
N ALA A 921 2.02 -13.29 -46.46
CA ALA A 921 0.83 -13.11 -45.62
C ALA A 921 1.18 -12.52 -44.25
N GLU A 922 2.25 -13.02 -43.62
CA GLU A 922 2.72 -12.49 -42.32
C GLU A 922 3.20 -11.03 -42.41
N LYS A 923 3.78 -10.63 -43.55
CA LYS A 923 4.14 -9.23 -43.81
C LYS A 923 2.93 -8.33 -43.99
N GLU A 924 1.88 -8.84 -44.64
CA GLU A 924 0.61 -8.11 -44.79
C GLU A 924 -0.05 -7.86 -43.42
N GLU A 925 0.12 -8.78 -42.47
CA GLU A 925 -0.29 -8.61 -41.07
C GLU A 925 0.67 -7.75 -40.23
N PHE A 926 1.77 -7.25 -40.80
CA PHE A 926 2.83 -6.53 -40.10
C PHE A 926 3.40 -7.29 -38.89
N LEU A 927 3.55 -8.61 -39.01
CA LEU A 927 4.19 -9.44 -38.01
C LEU A 927 5.71 -9.24 -38.04
N ILE A 928 6.26 -8.93 -36.86
CA ILE A 928 7.71 -8.85 -36.67
C ILE A 928 8.30 -10.24 -36.44
N PRO A 929 9.51 -10.56 -36.94
CA PRO A 929 10.18 -11.83 -36.67
C PRO A 929 10.27 -12.11 -35.18
N TYR A 930 10.18 -13.38 -34.79
CA TYR A 930 10.35 -13.80 -33.41
C TYR A 930 11.79 -13.53 -32.96
N ASP A 931 11.88 -12.85 -31.82
CA ASP A 931 13.11 -12.69 -31.05
C ASP A 931 12.78 -13.18 -29.64
N ALA A 932 13.59 -14.11 -29.15
CA ALA A 932 13.37 -14.72 -27.85
C ALA A 932 13.56 -13.70 -26.73
N LEU A 933 14.48 -12.74 -26.88
CA LEU A 933 14.75 -11.74 -25.85
C LEU A 933 13.83 -10.53 -26.04
N ILE A 934 13.04 -10.19 -25.03
CA ILE A 934 12.37 -8.89 -24.97
C ILE A 934 13.34 -7.91 -24.32
N ALA A 935 13.97 -7.08 -25.15
CA ALA A 935 14.93 -6.09 -24.68
C ALA A 935 14.30 -5.13 -23.67
N TYR A 936 15.05 -4.79 -22.61
CA TYR A 936 14.68 -3.73 -21.68
C TYR A 936 14.83 -2.38 -22.40
N ASP A 937 13.70 -1.70 -22.62
CA ASP A 937 13.69 -0.34 -23.19
C ASP A 937 13.46 0.68 -22.07
N PRO A 938 14.48 1.47 -21.69
CA PRO A 938 14.33 2.53 -20.69
C PRO A 938 13.23 3.55 -21.04
N LYS A 939 12.89 3.70 -22.33
CA LYS A 939 11.82 4.62 -22.77
C LYS A 939 10.43 4.13 -22.40
N ARG A 940 10.27 2.83 -22.15
CA ARG A 940 9.00 2.18 -21.75
C ARG A 940 8.81 2.11 -20.23
N VAL A 941 9.76 2.65 -19.46
CA VAL A 941 9.67 2.75 -18.00
C VAL A 941 8.71 3.88 -17.64
N VAL A 942 7.54 3.52 -17.13
CA VAL A 942 6.48 4.47 -16.78
C VAL A 942 6.87 5.29 -15.55
N THR A 943 7.51 4.67 -14.56
CA THR A 943 7.99 5.34 -13.33
C THR A 943 9.28 6.15 -13.52
N HIS A 944 9.69 6.42 -14.77
CA HIS A 944 10.93 7.08 -15.20
C HIS A 944 11.69 7.91 -14.14
N LYS A 945 11.09 8.98 -13.59
CA LYS A 945 11.74 9.92 -12.64
C LYS A 945 11.61 9.50 -11.17
N TYR A 946 10.66 8.65 -10.83
CA TYR A 946 10.28 8.38 -9.45
C TYR A 946 10.98 7.12 -8.91
N PRO A 947 11.73 7.23 -7.80
CA PRO A 947 12.31 6.07 -7.11
C PRO A 947 11.23 5.40 -6.26
N VAL A 948 10.35 4.64 -6.91
CA VAL A 948 9.23 3.97 -6.24
C VAL A 948 9.72 2.71 -5.54
N LEU A 949 9.23 2.47 -4.32
CA LEU A 949 9.56 1.27 -3.54
C LEU A 949 8.31 0.45 -3.22
N GLY A 950 8.48 -0.88 -3.23
CA GLY A 950 7.47 -1.83 -2.74
C GLY A 950 6.19 -1.90 -3.56
N LEU A 951 6.18 -1.44 -4.83
CA LEU A 951 5.02 -1.61 -5.73
C LEU A 951 4.65 -3.08 -5.92
N GLY A 952 5.64 -3.98 -5.88
CA GLY A 952 5.38 -5.42 -6.02
C GLY A 952 4.64 -6.06 -4.84
N LEU A 953 4.47 -5.34 -3.72
CA LEU A 953 3.73 -5.83 -2.55
C LEU A 953 2.20 -5.66 -2.68
N GLY A 954 1.73 -4.95 -3.70
CA GLY A 954 0.32 -4.70 -3.92
C GLY A 954 -0.13 -5.05 -5.34
N GLY A 955 -0.90 -4.17 -5.95
CA GLY A 955 -1.62 -4.44 -7.19
C GLY A 955 -1.55 -3.33 -8.21
N ILE A 956 -2.00 -3.64 -9.43
CA ILE A 956 -2.18 -2.69 -10.52
C ILE A 956 -3.68 -2.60 -10.81
N ALA A 957 -4.23 -1.39 -10.70
CA ALA A 957 -5.59 -1.08 -11.09
C ALA A 957 -5.57 -0.16 -12.33
N THR A 958 -6.41 -0.46 -13.31
CA THR A 958 -6.49 0.34 -14.54
C THR A 958 -7.90 0.84 -14.79
N SER A 959 -8.04 2.00 -15.41
CA SER A 959 -9.33 2.55 -15.80
C SER A 959 -9.24 3.23 -17.17
N PRO A 960 -10.24 3.06 -18.05
CA PRO A 960 -10.26 3.75 -19.33
C PRO A 960 -10.54 5.25 -19.14
N ALA A 961 -9.94 6.12 -19.96
CA ALA A 961 -10.43 7.50 -20.09
C ALA A 961 -11.72 7.55 -20.93
N LEU A 962 -12.34 8.73 -21.09
CA LEU A 962 -13.47 8.86 -22.05
C LEU A 962 -12.98 8.78 -23.50
N VAL A 963 -11.73 9.19 -23.73
CA VAL A 963 -10.98 8.99 -24.98
C VAL A 963 -10.44 7.57 -25.06
N GLU A 964 -10.47 6.99 -26.25
CA GLU A 964 -10.15 5.58 -26.47
C GLU A 964 -8.65 5.31 -26.42
N SER A 965 -7.82 6.29 -26.76
CA SER A 965 -6.38 6.13 -26.84
C SER A 965 -5.67 6.01 -25.48
N THR A 966 -6.32 6.43 -24.39
CA THR A 966 -5.66 6.69 -23.10
C THR A 966 -6.19 5.82 -21.98
N SER A 967 -5.27 5.24 -21.21
CA SER A 967 -5.54 4.44 -20.02
C SER A 967 -4.91 5.05 -18.77
N LEU A 968 -5.67 5.06 -17.67
CA LEU A 968 -5.15 5.39 -16.36
C LEU A 968 -4.63 4.11 -15.71
N VAL A 969 -3.42 4.18 -15.15
CA VAL A 969 -2.77 3.07 -14.45
C VAL A 969 -2.36 3.53 -13.06
N PHE A 970 -2.90 2.85 -12.05
CA PHE A 970 -2.55 3.04 -10.65
C PHE A 970 -1.86 1.78 -10.14
N ALA A 971 -0.60 1.92 -9.75
CA ALA A 971 0.16 0.87 -9.07
C ALA A 971 0.28 1.24 -7.59
N HIS A 972 -0.02 0.29 -6.72
CA HIS A 972 0.03 0.49 -5.28
C HIS A 972 0.76 -0.65 -4.58
N GLY A 973 1.44 -0.32 -3.49
CA GLY A 973 2.12 -1.26 -2.62
C GLY A 973 2.53 -0.54 -1.34
N LEU A 974 3.83 -0.51 -1.03
CA LEU A 974 4.33 0.46 -0.03
C LEU A 974 4.06 1.89 -0.52
N ASP A 975 4.53 2.22 -1.72
CA ASP A 975 4.26 3.50 -2.38
C ASP A 975 3.01 3.47 -3.26
N LEU A 976 2.52 4.67 -3.55
CA LEU A 976 1.47 4.89 -4.54
C LEU A 976 2.04 5.59 -5.77
N PHE A 977 1.72 5.07 -6.94
CA PHE A 977 2.06 5.69 -8.22
C PHE A 977 0.87 5.64 -9.17
N LEU A 978 0.55 6.76 -9.80
CA LEU A 978 -0.49 6.82 -10.82
C LEU A 978 0.02 7.57 -12.03
N THR A 979 -0.29 7.05 -13.21
CA THR A 979 -0.16 7.78 -14.48
C THR A 979 -1.46 7.76 -15.27
N ARG A 980 -1.75 8.87 -15.93
CA ARG A 980 -2.89 9.06 -16.83
C ARG A 980 -2.45 9.13 -18.30
N GLY A 981 -1.17 8.88 -18.57
CA GLY A 981 -0.54 9.09 -19.87
C GLY A 981 -0.24 7.81 -20.66
N VAL A 982 -0.72 6.64 -20.22
CA VAL A 982 -0.45 5.39 -20.95
C VAL A 982 -1.31 5.34 -22.21
N THR A 983 -0.64 5.39 -23.37
CA THR A 983 -1.28 5.47 -24.69
C THR A 983 -0.77 4.35 -25.60
N PRO A 984 -1.31 3.11 -25.48
CA PRO A 984 -0.83 1.92 -26.19
C PRO A 984 -0.60 2.08 -27.71
N SER A 985 -1.51 2.79 -28.38
CA SER A 985 -1.48 3.04 -29.82
C SER A 985 -1.15 4.49 -30.15
N GLY A 986 -0.64 5.27 -29.19
CA GLY A 986 -0.51 6.72 -29.28
C GLY A 986 -1.86 7.46 -29.22
N THR A 987 -1.82 8.79 -29.16
CA THR A 987 -2.99 9.66 -29.02
C THR A 987 -3.66 9.92 -30.38
N PHE A 988 -4.41 8.95 -30.91
CA PHE A 988 -5.05 9.08 -32.23
C PHE A 988 -6.36 9.88 -32.24
N ASP A 989 -6.96 10.11 -31.08
CA ASP A 989 -8.23 10.82 -30.89
C ASP A 989 -8.05 12.23 -30.31
N ILE A 990 -6.82 12.65 -30.05
CA ILE A 990 -6.46 14.00 -29.60
C ILE A 990 -5.36 14.55 -30.50
N LEU A 991 -5.47 15.84 -30.83
CA LEU A 991 -4.45 16.54 -31.62
C LEU A 991 -3.12 16.60 -30.85
N SER A 992 -2.03 16.22 -31.50
CA SER A 992 -0.68 16.23 -30.91
C SER A 992 -0.21 17.64 -30.53
N ASP A 993 0.64 17.72 -29.51
CA ASP A 993 1.29 18.98 -29.09
C ASP A 993 2.20 19.56 -30.18
N ASP A 994 2.78 18.70 -31.02
CA ASP A 994 3.64 19.10 -32.14
C ASP A 994 2.85 19.67 -33.34
N PHE A 995 1.52 19.72 -33.29
CA PHE A 995 0.73 20.24 -34.39
C PHE A 995 0.89 21.76 -34.51
N ASN A 996 1.52 22.22 -35.60
CA ASN A 996 1.81 23.63 -35.82
C ASN A 996 0.57 24.44 -36.24
N LYS A 997 -0.23 24.84 -35.25
CA LYS A 997 -1.44 25.64 -35.44
C LYS A 997 -1.16 27.01 -36.05
N ALA A 998 -0.03 27.63 -35.71
CA ALA A 998 0.35 28.94 -36.23
C ALA A 998 0.57 28.88 -37.75
N GLN A 999 1.25 27.83 -38.24
CA GLN A 999 1.43 27.60 -39.67
C GLN A 999 0.09 27.37 -40.39
N LEU A 1000 -0.83 26.59 -39.80
CA LEU A 1000 -2.16 26.39 -40.37
C LEU A 1000 -2.92 27.73 -40.49
N LEU A 1001 -2.93 28.55 -39.44
CA LEU A 1001 -3.62 29.84 -39.46
C LEU A 1001 -2.98 30.82 -40.44
N LEU A 1002 -1.65 30.86 -40.52
CA LEU A 1002 -0.92 31.72 -41.44
C LEU A 1002 -1.18 31.34 -42.91
N THR A 1003 -1.19 30.04 -43.22
CA THR A 1003 -1.49 29.56 -44.58
C THR A 1003 -2.94 29.85 -44.99
N LEU A 1004 -3.91 29.66 -44.09
CA LEU A 1004 -5.31 30.04 -44.32
C LEU A 1004 -5.46 31.55 -44.58
N ALA A 1005 -4.75 32.39 -43.81
CA ALA A 1005 -4.74 33.83 -44.01
C ALA A 1005 -4.11 34.22 -45.36
N ALA A 1006 -2.96 33.65 -45.70
CA ALA A 1006 -2.28 33.90 -46.97
C ALA A 1006 -3.14 33.50 -48.18
N LEU A 1007 -3.79 32.33 -48.13
CA LEU A 1007 -4.73 31.89 -49.17
C LEU A 1007 -5.94 32.81 -49.27
N SER A 1008 -6.51 33.25 -48.15
CA SER A 1008 -7.66 34.16 -48.12
C SER A 1008 -7.32 35.52 -48.74
N VAL A 1009 -6.16 36.09 -48.41
CA VAL A 1009 -5.64 37.33 -49.02
C VAL A 1009 -5.39 37.12 -50.52
N GLY A 1010 -4.77 36.00 -50.89
CA GLY A 1010 -4.55 35.62 -52.29
C GLY A 1010 -5.85 35.57 -53.09
N ILE A 1011 -6.90 34.94 -52.55
CA ILE A 1011 -8.23 34.87 -53.17
C ILE A 1011 -8.86 36.27 -53.26
N ALA A 1012 -8.79 37.07 -52.19
CA ALA A 1012 -9.34 38.42 -52.16
C ALA A 1012 -8.70 39.35 -53.22
N ILE A 1013 -7.42 39.16 -53.53
CA ILE A 1013 -6.71 39.89 -54.58
C ILE A 1013 -7.00 39.30 -55.97
N ALA A 1014 -6.98 37.98 -56.11
CA ALA A 1014 -7.17 37.29 -57.39
C ALA A 1014 -8.59 37.42 -57.93
N LYS A 1015 -9.62 37.36 -57.07
CA LYS A 1015 -11.04 37.42 -57.46
C LYS A 1015 -11.39 38.67 -58.28
N PRO A 1016 -11.08 39.91 -57.84
CA PRO A 1016 -11.34 41.10 -58.65
C PRO A 1016 -10.41 41.19 -59.87
N ALA A 1017 -9.17 40.70 -59.80
CA ALA A 1017 -8.23 40.72 -60.93
C ALA A 1017 -8.73 39.81 -62.08
N VAL A 1018 -9.19 38.61 -61.76
CA VAL A 1018 -9.81 37.68 -62.72
C VAL A 1018 -11.13 38.23 -63.22
N GLY A 1019 -11.96 38.81 -62.35
CA GLY A 1019 -13.21 39.47 -62.74
C GLY A 1019 -12.97 40.60 -63.76
N ARG A 1020 -11.98 41.47 -63.53
CA ARG A 1020 -11.57 42.51 -64.48
C ARG A 1020 -11.05 41.92 -65.79
N LYS A 1021 -10.24 40.87 -65.74
CA LYS A 1021 -9.72 40.18 -66.93
C LYS A 1021 -10.84 39.58 -67.77
N LEU A 1022 -11.79 38.88 -67.13
CA LEU A 1022 -12.97 38.30 -67.79
C LEU A 1022 -13.89 39.37 -68.37
N LEU A 1023 -14.10 40.48 -67.66
CA LEU A 1023 -14.88 41.61 -68.17
C LEU A 1023 -14.20 42.21 -69.42
N LYS A 1024 -12.88 42.40 -69.39
CA LYS A 1024 -12.11 42.92 -70.53
C LYS A 1024 -12.19 42.01 -71.75
N MET A 1025 -12.11 40.69 -71.58
CA MET A 1025 -12.29 39.69 -72.66
C MET A 1025 -13.73 39.56 -73.17
N LYS A 1026 -14.71 40.12 -72.46
CA LYS A 1026 -16.12 40.17 -72.93
C LYS A 1026 -16.42 41.46 -73.69
N TRP A 1027 -15.70 42.54 -73.40
CA TRP A 1027 -15.94 43.88 -73.97
C TRP A 1027 -15.05 44.17 -75.19
N TYR A 1028 -13.92 43.47 -75.30
CA TYR A 1028 -13.03 43.40 -76.47
C TYR A 1028 -12.77 41.92 -76.76
#